data_AF-A0A3N2N0Y2-F1
#
_entry.id   AF-A0A3N2N0Y2-F1
#
_cell.length_a   1.000
_cell.length_b   1.000
_cell.length_c   1.000
_cell.angle_alpha   90.00
_cell.angle_beta   90.00
_cell.angle_gamma   90.00
#
_symmetry.space_group_name_H-M   'P 1'
#
loop_
_entity.id
_entity.type
_entity.pdbx_description
1 polymer ?
#
loop_
_entity_poly.entity_id
_entity_poly.type
_entity_poly.pdbx_seq_one_letter_code
_entity_poly.pdbx_strand_id
1 'polypeptide(L)'
;MKRSTVIINSMMAFSIVTGCSNTPSQPKDVIYSSDMFTVYTDRITQGPHTARAISPVEIESNYTSPEESGISQLLHFRFSLNSRDNELPQGKSHTVLIGSDTVFTFGQAIEKFDSIKEKLAGKLDKDTKWTLKVNMNPVLDSFKKRGYYVTPTNDTIYKDDFKGVWVAGSVDPLSWDFENLYGKHDRKLKDRGDGIYEVTLNLNPTTERPENPTGWKVDSIDSRFPQYHSDQLLVDALYNMAICDIASNLRPDSTYRAGKEWDGVWTRDVSYSVYLALALLDPENSYRSLKAKLKETPHGTVIVQDTGTGGSWPVSSDRIVWAMAAWEVYKVTGDKSMLKEAIEAIDNTLNDDMKVVWDSNFKLMHGEQSYLDWREQTYPRWMLPKDIYESMCLGTNVMYAEAFRVRDAMIKELESDYTPLWIGMDKEIANSINNNLWIPNLGYYSEYLYGGVYPIQSQAVDNLGQALSIVFDIANPEMARSIISKTPYTPYGISSVYPQMPDIKPYHNDAVWPFVQAYWNIAAAKAGNILALNKGLAALYRAAAFFGTNKELFVASNGDYRGTAVNSDSQLWSAAGNAAMIFRIIMGMTFEPDGIRFAPVVPPSFTGEKTLTNLKYRNATLNVKVTGTGDRIKSFTINGENNDDHFLKGNVKGNIEILITMADNTIKPQEINSQPQAWMPATPIVDWIGYKGEIRNYSPGISYGVTVNSTFLDQITTPVATFIPDENYSLMDIVPVLKETWSGFSCKPFEYIPAGSLTVVNAYKIGKTGTSFIKDKDKASRFIELSPQKNTDVTFKVNVDSGGDYLLDVRYANGEGPINTENKCAIRMLYINGQEAGAIVMPQRGIDEWLSTGFSNMLRIKLKEGVNELSLRHEIDNMNGTVNTALLQYVRIIRQ
;
A
#
# COMPACT_ATOMS: atom_id res chain seq x y z
N MET A 1 14.17 70.36 3.33
CA MET A 1 14.05 71.13 4.59
C MET A 1 13.31 70.25 5.60
N LYS A 2 14.00 69.84 6.68
CA LYS A 2 13.54 69.34 8.02
C LYS A 2 12.50 68.17 8.06
N ARG A 3 12.93 66.93 8.39
CA ARG A 3 13.03 66.25 9.74
C ARG A 3 11.65 65.66 10.17
N SER A 4 11.47 64.40 10.60
CA SER A 4 12.26 63.49 11.50
C SER A 4 11.82 62.01 11.26
N THR A 5 12.68 60.97 11.23
CA THR A 5 13.24 60.13 12.35
C THR A 5 12.14 59.45 13.19
N VAL A 6 12.04 58.12 13.36
CA VAL A 6 12.94 57.20 14.11
C VAL A 6 12.67 55.72 13.75
N ILE A 7 13.72 54.93 13.52
CA ILE A 7 13.78 53.47 13.67
C ILE A 7 14.64 53.20 14.91
N ILE A 8 14.13 52.40 15.86
CA ILE A 8 14.92 51.85 16.98
C ILE A 8 15.09 50.35 16.71
N ASN A 9 16.34 49.95 16.54
CA ASN A 9 16.79 48.56 16.62
C ASN A 9 16.70 48.08 18.08
N SER A 10 16.14 46.89 18.29
CA SER A 10 16.38 46.11 19.51
C SER A 10 17.01 44.78 19.12
N MET A 11 18.34 44.74 19.19
CA MET A 11 19.10 43.50 19.28
C MET A 11 18.81 42.86 20.64
N MET A 12 18.22 41.68 20.65
CA MET A 12 18.16 40.84 21.85
C MET A 12 19.32 39.86 21.79
N ALA A 13 20.27 40.03 22.72
CA ALA A 13 21.43 39.18 22.89
C ALA A 13 20.99 37.81 23.44
N PHE A 14 21.34 36.74 22.73
CA PHE A 14 21.28 35.37 23.26
C PHE A 14 22.46 35.17 24.21
N SER A 15 22.17 35.05 25.51
CA SER A 15 23.14 34.65 26.51
C SER A 15 23.47 33.17 26.32
N ILE A 16 24.72 32.88 25.99
CA ILE A 16 25.29 31.52 26.02
C ILE A 16 25.41 31.11 27.48
N VAL A 17 24.50 30.25 27.94
CA VAL A 17 24.69 29.50 29.18
C VAL A 17 25.45 28.23 28.83
N THR A 18 26.73 28.21 29.16
CA THR A 18 27.53 26.98 29.26
C THR A 18 26.98 26.16 30.43
N GLY A 19 25.98 25.34 30.14
CA GLY A 19 25.44 24.35 31.08
C GLY A 19 26.22 23.06 30.98
N CYS A 20 26.80 22.62 32.10
CA CYS A 20 27.36 21.29 32.27
C CYS A 20 26.36 20.22 31.81
N SER A 21 26.87 19.22 31.10
CA SER A 21 26.17 18.01 30.68
C SER A 21 25.72 17.19 31.90
N ASN A 22 24.57 17.54 32.46
CA ASN A 22 23.75 16.66 33.29
C ASN A 22 22.41 16.54 32.55
N THR A 23 22.33 15.58 31.63
CA THR A 23 21.02 15.07 31.19
C THR A 23 20.32 14.57 32.45
N PRO A 24 19.14 15.10 32.83
CA PRO A 24 18.40 14.56 33.98
C PRO A 24 18.25 13.06 33.75
N SER A 25 18.67 12.23 34.70
CA SER A 25 18.42 10.79 34.61
C SER A 25 16.91 10.61 34.43
N GLN A 26 16.48 10.05 33.30
CA GLN A 26 15.08 9.68 33.11
C GLN A 26 14.64 8.87 34.34
N PRO A 27 13.46 9.16 34.91
CA PRO A 27 12.90 8.35 35.98
C PRO A 27 12.93 6.87 35.60
N LYS A 28 13.29 5.99 36.54
CA LYS A 28 13.47 4.54 36.26
C LYS A 28 12.22 3.86 35.68
N ASP A 29 11.06 4.48 35.83
CA ASP A 29 9.77 4.00 35.36
C ASP A 29 9.39 4.53 33.96
N VAL A 30 10.18 5.39 33.32
CA VAL A 30 9.87 5.93 31.97
C VAL A 30 10.56 5.09 30.89
N ILE A 31 9.75 4.53 29.97
CA ILE A 31 10.22 3.80 28.80
C ILE A 31 10.54 4.75 27.64
N TYR A 32 9.64 5.70 27.39
CA TYR A 32 9.75 6.68 26.31
C TYR A 32 8.96 7.93 26.68
N SER A 33 9.42 9.11 26.26
CA SER A 33 8.67 10.35 26.40
C SER A 33 8.83 11.22 25.16
N SER A 34 7.75 11.88 24.78
CA SER A 34 7.67 12.90 23.74
C SER A 34 6.74 14.04 24.18
N ASP A 35 6.59 15.05 23.35
CA ASP A 35 5.61 16.12 23.58
C ASP A 35 4.15 15.61 23.48
N MET A 36 3.92 14.49 22.79
CA MET A 36 2.57 13.96 22.54
C MET A 36 2.11 12.96 23.62
N PHE A 37 3.01 12.09 24.07
CA PHE A 37 2.70 11.06 25.06
C PHE A 37 3.96 10.55 25.77
N THR A 38 3.76 9.93 26.93
CA THR A 38 4.79 9.26 27.72
C THR A 38 4.37 7.83 27.98
N VAL A 39 5.29 6.89 27.80
CA VAL A 39 5.14 5.47 28.11
C VAL A 39 5.99 5.18 29.35
N TYR A 40 5.34 4.66 30.38
CA TYR A 40 5.94 4.18 31.62
C TYR A 40 5.95 2.65 31.63
N THR A 41 6.61 2.06 32.62
CA THR A 41 6.65 0.61 32.81
C THR A 41 5.29 -0.01 33.12
N ASP A 42 4.33 0.77 33.62
CA ASP A 42 2.98 0.31 34.01
C ASP A 42 1.83 1.02 33.28
N ARG A 43 2.09 2.12 32.56
CA ARG A 43 1.02 2.96 31.96
C ARG A 43 1.49 3.81 30.81
N ILE A 44 0.53 4.43 30.12
CA ILE A 44 0.73 5.44 29.09
C ILE A 44 -0.11 6.65 29.42
N THR A 45 0.44 7.85 29.22
CA THR A 45 -0.28 9.12 29.42
C THR A 45 -0.21 9.98 28.16
N GLN A 46 -1.35 10.52 27.75
CA GLN A 46 -1.50 11.45 26.63
C GLN A 46 -2.56 12.50 26.98
N GLY A 47 -2.11 13.71 27.37
CA GLY A 47 -3.00 14.75 27.87
C GLY A 47 -3.88 14.24 29.04
N PRO A 48 -5.22 14.30 28.95
CA PRO A 48 -6.11 13.78 30.00
C PRO A 48 -6.27 12.25 29.95
N HIS A 49 -5.75 11.59 28.92
CA HIS A 49 -5.91 10.15 28.74
C HIS A 49 -4.79 9.36 29.42
N THR A 50 -5.15 8.23 30.01
CA THR A 50 -4.28 7.25 30.64
C THR A 50 -4.77 5.84 30.29
N ALA A 51 -3.83 4.97 29.90
CA ALA A 51 -4.03 3.53 29.86
C ALA A 51 -3.03 2.88 30.81
N ARG A 52 -3.48 2.02 31.73
CA ARG A 52 -2.66 1.45 32.81
C ARG A 52 -2.84 -0.07 32.84
N ALA A 53 -1.74 -0.80 32.84
CA ALA A 53 -1.75 -2.21 33.14
C ALA A 53 -1.95 -2.42 34.65
N ILE A 54 -3.02 -3.11 35.02
CA ILE A 54 -3.34 -3.48 36.41
C ILE A 54 -2.68 -4.81 36.75
N SER A 55 -2.63 -5.71 35.76
CA SER A 55 -1.97 -7.01 35.84
C SER A 55 -1.51 -7.43 34.43
N PRO A 56 -0.77 -8.54 34.29
CA PRO A 56 -0.41 -9.07 32.96
C PRO A 56 -1.62 -9.48 32.10
N VAL A 57 -2.84 -9.49 32.63
CA VAL A 57 -4.08 -9.89 31.93
C VAL A 57 -5.15 -8.79 31.93
N GLU A 58 -4.79 -7.57 32.36
CA GLU A 58 -5.74 -6.46 32.50
C GLU A 58 -5.08 -5.10 32.27
N ILE A 59 -5.63 -4.34 31.33
CA ILE A 59 -5.33 -2.93 31.08
C ILE A 59 -6.64 -2.16 31.24
N GLU A 60 -6.61 -1.06 31.98
CA GLU A 60 -7.70 -0.08 32.02
C GLU A 60 -7.33 1.13 31.17
N SER A 61 -8.27 1.64 30.37
CA SER A 61 -8.09 2.82 29.53
C SER A 61 -9.25 3.78 29.72
N ASN A 62 -8.94 5.08 29.80
CA ASN A 62 -9.94 6.15 29.73
C ASN A 62 -9.88 6.90 28.39
N TYR A 63 -9.26 6.30 27.36
CA TYR A 63 -9.07 6.95 26.07
C TYR A 63 -10.41 7.31 25.45
N THR A 64 -10.61 8.59 25.17
CA THR A 64 -11.80 9.10 24.49
C THR A 64 -11.34 9.61 23.15
N SER A 65 -11.79 8.96 22.07
CA SER A 65 -11.47 9.43 20.73
C SER A 65 -11.98 10.86 20.55
N PRO A 66 -11.13 11.80 20.09
CA PRO A 66 -11.55 13.17 19.80
C PRO A 66 -12.36 13.27 18.51
N GLU A 67 -12.49 12.18 17.74
CA GLU A 67 -13.17 12.17 16.45
C GLU A 67 -14.68 12.37 16.63
N GLU A 68 -15.14 13.54 16.21
CA GLU A 68 -16.55 13.90 16.12
C GLU A 68 -17.10 13.78 14.68
N SER A 69 -16.39 13.16 13.73
CA SER A 69 -16.94 12.98 12.38
C SER A 69 -18.25 12.20 12.38
N GLY A 70 -19.10 12.46 11.38
CA GLY A 70 -20.44 11.88 11.28
C GLY A 70 -21.55 12.62 12.03
N ILE A 71 -21.25 13.69 12.81
CA ILE A 71 -22.27 14.52 13.50
C ILE A 71 -22.19 16.00 13.13
N SER A 72 -21.63 16.38 11.99
CA SER A 72 -21.57 17.80 11.57
C SER A 72 -22.80 18.20 10.77
N GLN A 73 -23.37 19.38 11.04
CA GLN A 73 -24.37 20.00 10.15
C GLN A 73 -23.77 20.43 8.80
N LEU A 74 -22.44 20.54 8.73
CA LEU A 74 -21.71 20.80 7.51
C LEU A 74 -21.39 19.47 6.80
N LEU A 75 -22.00 19.27 5.64
CA LEU A 75 -21.74 18.12 4.79
C LEU A 75 -20.77 18.49 3.67
N HIS A 76 -19.66 17.75 3.59
CA HIS A 76 -18.81 17.70 2.40
C HIS A 76 -19.16 16.46 1.59
N PHE A 77 -19.43 16.61 0.29
CA PHE A 77 -19.84 15.49 -0.54
C PHE A 77 -19.49 15.67 -2.01
N ARG A 78 -19.59 14.60 -2.78
CA ARG A 78 -19.52 14.58 -4.25
C ARG A 78 -20.54 13.60 -4.81
N PHE A 79 -21.03 13.88 -6.00
CA PHE A 79 -21.79 12.92 -6.79
C PHE A 79 -20.85 11.96 -7.53
N SER A 80 -21.45 10.88 -8.02
CA SER A 80 -20.75 9.79 -8.67
C SER A 80 -21.61 9.22 -9.79
N LEU A 81 -21.08 9.15 -11.02
CA LEU A 81 -21.67 8.33 -12.08
C LEU A 81 -21.05 6.94 -12.02
N ASN A 82 -21.90 5.91 -12.02
CA ASN A 82 -21.49 4.51 -12.02
C ASN A 82 -20.50 4.13 -10.89
N SER A 83 -20.69 4.70 -9.68
CA SER A 83 -19.86 4.33 -8.51
C SER A 83 -18.37 4.71 -8.64
N ARG A 84 -18.05 5.83 -9.32
CA ARG A 84 -16.69 6.40 -9.45
C ARG A 84 -16.59 7.81 -8.88
N ASP A 85 -15.41 8.23 -8.40
CA ASP A 85 -15.11 9.63 -8.06
C ASP A 85 -14.87 10.45 -9.33
N ASN A 86 -15.94 10.74 -10.08
CA ASN A 86 -15.85 11.35 -11.41
C ASN A 86 -16.63 12.65 -11.58
N GLU A 87 -17.11 13.27 -10.51
CA GLU A 87 -17.83 14.54 -10.64
C GLU A 87 -16.90 15.75 -10.66
N LEU A 88 -15.99 15.87 -9.69
CA LEU A 88 -15.21 17.09 -9.44
C LEU A 88 -13.70 16.82 -9.43
N PRO A 89 -12.88 17.83 -9.78
CA PRO A 89 -11.42 17.75 -9.65
C PRO A 89 -10.95 17.33 -8.24
N GLN A 90 -9.74 16.80 -8.14
CA GLN A 90 -9.11 16.46 -6.86
C GLN A 90 -9.08 17.67 -5.91
N GLY A 91 -9.32 17.44 -4.62
CA GLY A 91 -9.37 18.49 -3.59
C GLY A 91 -10.62 19.40 -3.63
N LYS A 92 -11.58 19.17 -4.53
CA LYS A 92 -12.85 19.93 -4.57
C LYS A 92 -14.05 19.07 -4.19
N SER A 93 -14.79 19.47 -3.16
CA SER A 93 -16.08 18.85 -2.81
C SER A 93 -17.16 19.92 -2.73
N HIS A 94 -18.42 19.50 -2.85
CA HIS A 94 -19.52 20.35 -2.44
C HIS A 94 -19.49 20.50 -0.92
N THR A 95 -19.77 21.71 -0.43
CA THR A 95 -19.89 21.99 1.00
C THR A 95 -21.24 22.67 1.23
N VAL A 96 -22.06 22.10 2.11
CA VAL A 96 -23.43 22.60 2.36
C VAL A 96 -23.81 22.43 3.83
N LEU A 97 -24.66 23.33 4.32
CA LEU A 97 -25.34 23.16 5.59
C LEU A 97 -26.61 22.33 5.38
N ILE A 98 -26.71 21.20 6.08
CA ILE A 98 -27.86 20.30 6.02
C ILE A 98 -29.12 21.07 6.43
N GLY A 99 -30.18 20.96 5.60
CA GLY A 99 -31.43 21.71 5.76
C GLY A 99 -31.59 22.93 4.84
N SER A 100 -30.58 23.27 4.03
CA SER A 100 -30.75 24.22 2.92
C SER A 100 -31.23 23.48 1.66
N ASP A 101 -32.44 23.79 1.18
CA ASP A 101 -32.96 23.26 -0.09
C ASP A 101 -32.12 23.79 -1.24
N THR A 102 -31.21 22.97 -1.77
CA THR A 102 -30.33 23.32 -2.89
C THR A 102 -30.39 22.25 -3.95
N VAL A 103 -30.58 22.66 -5.21
CA VAL A 103 -30.43 21.77 -6.36
C VAL A 103 -29.06 21.99 -6.96
N PHE A 104 -28.20 20.99 -6.88
CA PHE A 104 -26.86 21.01 -7.45
C PHE A 104 -26.92 20.75 -8.96
N THR A 105 -25.88 21.05 -9.72
CA THR A 105 -25.77 20.64 -11.13
C THR A 105 -24.55 19.75 -11.29
N PHE A 106 -24.73 18.56 -11.86
CA PHE A 106 -23.64 17.59 -11.94
C PHE A 106 -22.43 18.18 -12.69
N GLY A 107 -21.25 18.04 -12.10
CA GLY A 107 -19.99 18.49 -12.68
C GLY A 107 -19.72 19.99 -12.54
N GLN A 108 -20.55 20.71 -11.79
CA GLN A 108 -20.34 22.13 -11.48
C GLN A 108 -20.11 22.30 -9.97
N ALA A 109 -18.90 22.68 -9.57
CA ALA A 109 -18.63 23.06 -8.19
C ALA A 109 -19.41 24.33 -7.83
N ILE A 110 -20.03 24.37 -6.64
CA ILE A 110 -20.58 25.60 -6.07
C ILE A 110 -19.44 26.58 -5.76
N GLU A 111 -19.71 27.88 -5.85
CA GLU A 111 -18.80 28.92 -5.34
C GLU A 111 -18.42 28.67 -3.87
N LYS A 112 -17.27 29.21 -3.43
CA LYS A 112 -16.73 29.00 -2.08
C LYS A 112 -17.83 29.22 -1.02
N PHE A 113 -18.07 28.19 -0.20
CA PHE A 113 -18.97 28.28 0.94
C PHE A 113 -18.44 29.33 1.93
N ASP A 114 -19.36 30.06 2.57
CA ASP A 114 -19.03 31.15 3.49
C ASP A 114 -18.28 30.60 4.73
N SER A 115 -17.02 30.98 4.88
CA SER A 115 -16.13 30.52 5.95
C SER A 115 -16.58 30.94 7.35
N ILE A 116 -17.47 31.95 7.47
CA ILE A 116 -18.10 32.31 8.73
C ILE A 116 -19.21 31.30 9.08
N LYS A 117 -19.99 30.85 8.10
CA LYS A 117 -21.02 29.81 8.30
C LYS A 117 -20.39 28.45 8.61
N GLU A 118 -19.23 28.16 8.03
CA GLU A 118 -18.45 26.97 8.32
C GLU A 118 -18.06 26.87 9.81
N LYS A 119 -17.58 27.98 10.39
CA LYS A 119 -17.20 28.06 11.82
C LYS A 119 -18.38 28.02 12.79
N LEU A 120 -19.61 28.23 12.31
CA LEU A 120 -20.83 28.26 13.11
C LEU A 120 -21.65 26.97 12.98
N ALA A 121 -21.25 26.02 12.12
CA ALA A 121 -21.96 24.77 11.93
C ALA A 121 -21.98 23.96 13.23
N GLY A 122 -23.19 23.62 13.70
CA GLY A 122 -23.39 22.86 14.93
C GLY A 122 -23.32 21.35 14.72
N LYS A 123 -23.67 20.62 15.78
CA LYS A 123 -23.88 19.17 15.71
C LYS A 123 -25.19 18.86 14.98
N LEU A 124 -25.18 17.83 14.16
CA LEU A 124 -26.33 17.30 13.44
C LEU A 124 -27.14 16.40 14.38
N ASP A 125 -28.44 16.58 14.43
CA ASP A 125 -29.32 15.71 15.21
C ASP A 125 -29.32 14.28 14.64
N LYS A 126 -29.61 13.29 15.50
CA LYS A 126 -29.68 11.89 15.07
C LYS A 126 -30.85 11.68 14.10
N ASP A 127 -30.65 10.76 13.15
CA ASP A 127 -31.62 10.39 12.11
C ASP A 127 -32.16 11.60 11.32
N THR A 128 -31.31 12.60 11.08
CA THR A 128 -31.68 13.78 10.31
C THR A 128 -31.98 13.36 8.87
N LYS A 129 -33.25 13.49 8.47
CA LYS A 129 -33.65 13.29 7.08
C LYS A 129 -33.29 14.50 6.25
N TRP A 130 -32.54 14.30 5.18
CA TRP A 130 -32.21 15.36 4.24
C TRP A 130 -32.29 14.86 2.80
N THR A 131 -32.98 15.61 1.95
CA THR A 131 -33.15 15.28 0.53
C THR A 131 -32.13 16.05 -0.30
N LEU A 132 -31.19 15.31 -0.90
CA LEU A 132 -30.20 15.84 -1.82
C LEU A 132 -30.73 15.74 -3.26
N LYS A 133 -30.61 16.84 -4.03
CA LYS A 133 -31.11 16.96 -5.41
C LYS A 133 -30.00 17.40 -6.36
N VAL A 134 -29.92 16.77 -7.53
CA VAL A 134 -28.97 17.15 -8.59
C VAL A 134 -29.66 17.23 -9.96
N ASN A 135 -29.37 18.30 -10.68
CA ASN A 135 -29.74 18.51 -12.06
C ASN A 135 -28.77 17.75 -12.97
N MET A 136 -29.30 16.72 -13.63
CA MET A 136 -28.59 15.84 -14.55
C MET A 136 -28.78 16.23 -16.02
N ASN A 137 -29.50 17.31 -16.33
CA ASN A 137 -29.71 17.75 -17.71
C ASN A 137 -28.41 17.92 -18.51
N PRO A 138 -27.27 18.42 -17.97
CA PRO A 138 -26.01 18.44 -18.72
C PRO A 138 -25.56 17.06 -19.22
N VAL A 139 -25.75 16.03 -18.40
CA VAL A 139 -25.40 14.63 -18.73
C VAL A 139 -26.41 14.06 -19.71
N LEU A 140 -27.71 14.19 -19.41
CA LEU A 140 -28.80 13.64 -20.23
C LEU A 140 -28.86 14.27 -21.63
N ASP A 141 -28.64 15.57 -21.74
CA ASP A 141 -28.61 16.25 -23.04
C ASP A 141 -27.35 15.88 -23.84
N SER A 142 -26.23 15.62 -23.16
CA SER A 142 -25.05 15.07 -23.81
C SER A 142 -25.32 13.66 -24.36
N PHE A 143 -26.02 12.81 -23.61
CA PHE A 143 -26.45 11.49 -24.09
C PHE A 143 -27.36 11.59 -25.33
N LYS A 144 -28.29 12.55 -25.37
CA LYS A 144 -29.15 12.77 -26.55
C LYS A 144 -28.35 13.26 -27.76
N LYS A 145 -27.40 14.18 -27.56
CA LYS A 145 -26.63 14.82 -28.64
C LYS A 145 -25.50 13.95 -29.19
N ARG A 146 -24.79 13.24 -28.30
CA ARG A 146 -23.52 12.56 -28.62
C ARG A 146 -23.53 11.06 -28.29
N GLY A 147 -24.50 10.58 -27.52
CA GLY A 147 -24.54 9.20 -27.02
C GLY A 147 -23.66 8.92 -25.80
N TYR A 148 -22.91 9.92 -25.31
CA TYR A 148 -22.04 9.83 -24.14
C TYR A 148 -21.90 11.19 -23.43
N TYR A 149 -21.34 11.20 -22.23
CA TYR A 149 -20.95 12.39 -21.45
C TYR A 149 -19.49 12.24 -21.02
N VAL A 150 -18.72 13.31 -21.12
CA VAL A 150 -17.34 13.37 -20.60
C VAL A 150 -17.39 14.14 -19.30
N THR A 151 -16.96 13.52 -18.21
CA THR A 151 -16.96 14.12 -16.88
C THR A 151 -15.84 15.15 -16.73
N PRO A 152 -15.89 16.03 -15.71
CA PRO A 152 -14.78 16.94 -15.40
C PRO A 152 -13.46 16.23 -15.04
N THR A 153 -13.51 14.95 -14.67
CA THR A 153 -12.34 14.08 -14.45
C THR A 153 -11.85 13.37 -15.71
N ASN A 154 -12.42 13.71 -16.88
CA ASN A 154 -12.16 13.10 -18.20
C ASN A 154 -12.62 11.64 -18.36
N ASP A 155 -13.51 11.15 -17.51
CA ASP A 155 -14.17 9.86 -17.72
C ASP A 155 -15.24 9.98 -18.79
N THR A 156 -15.35 8.99 -19.68
CA THR A 156 -16.43 8.93 -20.67
C THR A 156 -17.49 7.93 -20.23
N ILE A 157 -18.68 8.43 -19.93
CA ILE A 157 -19.85 7.61 -19.60
C ILE A 157 -20.73 7.49 -20.84
N TYR A 158 -20.88 6.29 -21.38
CA TYR A 158 -21.79 6.04 -22.50
C TYR A 158 -23.22 5.88 -21.99
N LYS A 159 -24.20 6.35 -22.78
CA LYS A 159 -25.62 6.21 -22.44
C LYS A 159 -26.02 4.76 -22.15
N ASP A 160 -25.47 3.82 -22.92
CA ASP A 160 -25.79 2.38 -22.81
C ASP A 160 -25.12 1.74 -21.57
N ASP A 161 -24.06 2.36 -21.05
CA ASP A 161 -23.31 1.91 -19.87
C ASP A 161 -23.74 2.65 -18.58
N PHE A 162 -24.62 3.66 -18.67
CA PHE A 162 -25.06 4.44 -17.52
C PHE A 162 -25.94 3.61 -16.56
N LYS A 163 -25.50 3.45 -15.32
CA LYS A 163 -26.14 2.63 -14.27
C LYS A 163 -26.84 3.46 -13.20
N GLY A 164 -26.43 4.72 -13.02
CA GLY A 164 -27.07 5.65 -12.09
C GLY A 164 -26.14 6.73 -11.54
N VAL A 165 -26.68 7.48 -10.57
CA VAL A 165 -25.98 8.53 -9.83
C VAL A 165 -25.99 8.18 -8.35
N TRP A 166 -24.85 8.32 -7.69
CA TRP A 166 -24.69 8.10 -6.25
C TRP A 166 -24.09 9.34 -5.59
N VAL A 167 -24.09 9.36 -4.25
CA VAL A 167 -23.41 10.36 -3.43
C VAL A 167 -22.45 9.70 -2.44
N ALA A 168 -21.26 10.29 -2.33
CA ALA A 168 -20.23 10.02 -1.33
C ALA A 168 -19.97 11.28 -0.51
N GLY A 169 -19.56 11.16 0.76
CA GLY A 169 -19.39 12.33 1.62
C GLY A 169 -18.93 12.05 3.04
N SER A 170 -18.85 13.12 3.83
CA SER A 170 -18.21 13.18 5.14
C SER A 170 -19.11 12.90 6.35
N VAL A 171 -20.42 12.72 6.14
CA VAL A 171 -21.39 12.49 7.22
C VAL A 171 -22.09 11.15 7.01
N ASP A 172 -22.10 10.32 8.03
CA ASP A 172 -22.75 9.01 8.01
C ASP A 172 -24.21 9.12 7.53
N PRO A 173 -24.69 8.17 6.71
CA PRO A 173 -24.01 6.95 6.30
C PRO A 173 -23.02 7.15 5.15
N LEU A 174 -22.86 8.36 4.61
CA LEU A 174 -21.97 8.59 3.47
C LEU A 174 -20.51 8.24 3.84
N SER A 175 -19.80 7.71 2.86
CA SER A 175 -18.37 7.48 2.92
C SER A 175 -17.73 8.01 1.64
N TRP A 176 -16.42 8.27 1.68
CA TRP A 176 -15.62 8.63 0.50
C TRP A 176 -15.17 7.41 -0.31
N ASP A 177 -15.70 6.23 0.01
CA ASP A 177 -15.45 4.99 -0.71
C ASP A 177 -16.41 4.90 -1.91
N PHE A 178 -15.98 5.51 -3.03
CA PHE A 178 -16.77 5.56 -4.25
C PHE A 178 -16.97 4.18 -4.88
N GLU A 179 -15.94 3.34 -4.83
CA GLU A 179 -15.91 2.06 -5.54
C GLU A 179 -16.95 1.07 -4.99
N ASN A 180 -17.33 1.19 -3.71
CA ASN A 180 -18.35 0.35 -3.08
C ASN A 180 -19.77 0.97 -3.07
N LEU A 181 -20.04 2.04 -3.82
CA LEU A 181 -21.38 2.66 -3.89
C LEU A 181 -22.37 1.84 -4.72
N TYR A 182 -21.94 1.02 -5.68
CA TYR A 182 -22.81 0.35 -6.67
C TYR A 182 -24.00 -0.41 -6.02
N GLY A 183 -23.76 -1.07 -4.88
CA GLY A 183 -24.78 -1.79 -4.09
C GLY A 183 -25.50 -0.96 -3.02
N LYS A 184 -25.12 0.30 -2.81
CA LYS A 184 -25.67 1.18 -1.75
C LYS A 184 -26.92 1.93 -2.24
N HIS A 185 -28.05 1.23 -2.26
CA HIS A 185 -29.33 1.78 -2.73
C HIS A 185 -29.84 2.98 -1.90
N ASP A 186 -29.43 3.06 -0.63
CA ASP A 186 -29.71 4.17 0.30
C ASP A 186 -29.01 5.48 -0.09
N ARG A 187 -28.01 5.42 -0.98
CA ARG A 187 -27.22 6.57 -1.47
C ARG A 187 -27.33 6.75 -2.98
N LYS A 188 -28.16 5.94 -3.64
CA LYS A 188 -28.43 6.02 -5.08
C LYS A 188 -29.56 7.02 -5.33
N LEU A 189 -29.29 8.02 -6.16
CA LEU A 189 -30.30 9.00 -6.55
C LEU A 189 -31.25 8.43 -7.59
N LYS A 190 -32.53 8.79 -7.46
CA LYS A 190 -33.63 8.36 -8.33
C LYS A 190 -34.04 9.50 -9.24
N ASP A 191 -34.28 9.19 -10.51
CA ASP A 191 -34.79 10.15 -11.49
C ASP A 191 -36.25 10.49 -11.18
N ARG A 192 -36.57 11.79 -11.13
CA ARG A 192 -37.93 12.30 -10.97
C ARG A 192 -38.70 12.39 -12.30
N GLY A 193 -38.00 12.30 -13.43
CA GLY A 193 -38.56 12.35 -14.78
C GLY A 193 -38.46 13.72 -15.47
N ASP A 194 -37.93 14.75 -14.79
CA ASP A 194 -37.71 16.10 -15.33
C ASP A 194 -36.23 16.51 -15.39
N GLY A 195 -35.34 15.51 -15.31
CA GLY A 195 -33.89 15.70 -15.30
C GLY A 195 -33.30 16.01 -13.93
N ILE A 196 -34.12 16.07 -12.87
CA ILE A 196 -33.66 16.11 -11.49
C ILE A 196 -33.60 14.70 -10.91
N TYR A 197 -32.47 14.38 -10.31
CA TYR A 197 -32.24 13.15 -9.56
C TYR A 197 -32.19 13.49 -8.07
N GLU A 198 -32.81 12.67 -7.23
CA GLU A 198 -32.84 12.92 -5.79
C GLU A 198 -32.72 11.66 -4.93
N VAL A 199 -32.18 11.83 -3.72
CA VAL A 199 -32.11 10.80 -2.68
C VAL A 199 -32.41 11.44 -1.33
N THR A 200 -33.17 10.75 -0.48
CA THR A 200 -33.37 11.16 0.91
C THR A 200 -32.45 10.33 1.80
N LEU A 201 -31.44 11.00 2.36
CA LEU A 201 -30.45 10.41 3.24
C LEU A 201 -30.95 10.39 4.69
N ASN A 202 -30.58 9.36 5.43
CA ASN A 202 -30.73 9.31 6.89
C ASN A 202 -29.41 9.71 7.55
N LEU A 203 -29.12 11.01 7.61
CA LEU A 203 -27.84 11.50 8.08
C LEU A 203 -27.71 11.39 9.61
N ASN A 204 -26.49 11.12 10.08
CA ASN A 204 -26.21 10.78 11.48
C ASN A 204 -27.21 9.73 12.00
N PRO A 205 -27.30 8.56 11.34
CA PRO A 205 -28.28 7.54 11.72
C PRO A 205 -28.10 7.15 13.18
N THR A 206 -29.17 6.75 13.87
CA THR A 206 -29.06 6.13 15.19
C THR A 206 -28.46 4.74 15.04
N THR A 207 -27.15 4.71 14.84
CA THR A 207 -26.28 3.57 15.05
C THR A 207 -25.63 3.75 16.41
N GLU A 208 -25.49 2.66 17.17
CA GLU A 208 -24.63 2.67 18.35
C GLU A 208 -23.21 2.91 17.84
N ARG A 209 -22.67 4.12 18.04
CA ARG A 209 -21.23 4.32 17.91
C ARG A 209 -20.58 3.34 18.88
N PRO A 210 -19.59 2.53 18.46
CA PRO A 210 -18.87 1.66 19.38
C PRO A 210 -18.40 2.52 20.55
N GLU A 211 -18.60 2.06 21.77
CA GLU A 211 -18.18 2.81 22.96
C GLU A 211 -16.67 3.10 22.91
N ASN A 212 -16.24 4.11 23.65
CA ASN A 212 -14.81 4.33 23.84
C ASN A 212 -14.19 3.10 24.53
N PRO A 213 -12.95 2.75 24.19
CA PRO A 213 -12.28 1.61 24.82
C PRO A 213 -12.14 1.87 26.32
N THR A 214 -12.57 0.91 27.12
CA THR A 214 -12.36 0.90 28.58
C THR A 214 -11.09 0.16 28.98
N GLY A 215 -10.39 -0.41 28.00
CA GLY A 215 -9.18 -1.22 28.18
C GLY A 215 -9.36 -2.64 27.65
N TRP A 216 -8.67 -3.60 28.26
CA TRP A 216 -8.64 -5.01 27.89
C TRP A 216 -8.55 -5.87 29.14
N LYS A 217 -9.26 -6.99 29.16
CA LYS A 217 -9.21 -7.95 30.27
C LYS A 217 -9.50 -9.36 29.77
N VAL A 218 -8.73 -10.32 30.27
CA VAL A 218 -8.98 -11.75 30.07
C VAL A 218 -8.78 -12.50 31.39
N ASP A 219 -9.46 -13.65 31.54
CA ASP A 219 -9.34 -14.46 32.75
C ASP A 219 -8.02 -15.22 32.82
N SER A 220 -7.51 -15.66 31.67
CA SER A 220 -6.25 -16.38 31.55
C SER A 220 -5.70 -16.32 30.13
N ILE A 221 -4.40 -16.58 30.01
CA ILE A 221 -3.70 -16.76 28.73
C ILE A 221 -3.63 -18.25 28.44
N ASP A 222 -3.91 -18.62 27.20
CA ASP A 222 -3.83 -20.02 26.77
C ASP A 222 -2.40 -20.56 26.98
N SER A 223 -2.28 -21.55 27.85
CA SER A 223 -1.00 -22.14 28.29
C SER A 223 -0.23 -22.85 27.17
N ARG A 224 -0.84 -23.07 26.00
CA ARG A 224 -0.15 -23.58 24.81
C ARG A 224 0.84 -22.57 24.24
N PHE A 225 0.58 -21.27 24.42
CA PHE A 225 1.47 -20.20 23.97
C PHE A 225 2.60 -19.95 24.97
N PRO A 226 3.76 -19.47 24.49
CA PRO A 226 4.86 -19.09 25.36
C PRO A 226 4.47 -17.93 26.28
N GLN A 227 4.97 -17.98 27.52
CA GLN A 227 4.64 -17.00 28.56
C GLN A 227 5.81 -16.04 28.72
N TYR A 228 5.54 -14.75 28.59
CA TYR A 228 6.51 -13.68 28.78
C TYR A 228 6.31 -13.01 30.14
N HIS A 229 7.41 -12.67 30.79
CA HIS A 229 7.42 -11.88 32.02
C HIS A 229 8.62 -10.93 32.07
N SER A 230 8.39 -9.72 32.58
CA SER A 230 9.42 -8.72 32.81
C SER A 230 9.06 -7.75 33.95
N ASP A 231 10.01 -6.89 34.30
CA ASP A 231 9.80 -5.78 35.23
C ASP A 231 8.92 -4.64 34.62
N GLN A 232 8.55 -4.75 33.35
CA GLN A 232 7.72 -3.80 32.63
C GLN A 232 6.30 -4.37 32.47
N LEU A 233 5.48 -4.25 33.53
CA LEU A 233 4.12 -4.81 33.60
C LEU A 233 3.25 -4.48 32.37
N LEU A 234 3.36 -3.26 31.84
CA LEU A 234 2.65 -2.85 30.63
C LEU A 234 3.04 -3.70 29.42
N VAL A 235 4.33 -4.02 29.26
CA VAL A 235 4.83 -4.85 28.16
C VAL A 235 4.33 -6.29 28.29
N ASP A 236 4.30 -6.83 29.51
CA ASP A 236 3.72 -8.15 29.79
C ASP A 236 2.25 -8.21 29.38
N ALA A 237 1.45 -7.21 29.78
CA ALA A 237 0.03 -7.14 29.43
C ALA A 237 -0.20 -7.00 27.92
N LEU A 238 0.62 -6.19 27.23
CA LEU A 238 0.51 -5.97 25.79
C LEU A 238 0.92 -7.20 24.97
N TYR A 239 1.96 -7.92 25.40
CA TYR A 239 2.31 -9.21 24.81
C TYR A 239 1.15 -10.21 24.95
N ASN A 240 0.58 -10.30 26.15
CA ASN A 240 -0.54 -11.22 26.41
C ASN A 240 -1.80 -10.85 25.61
N MET A 241 -2.11 -9.55 25.46
CA MET A 241 -3.16 -9.07 24.56
C MET A 241 -2.92 -9.53 23.12
N ALA A 242 -1.69 -9.39 22.62
CA ALA A 242 -1.33 -9.84 21.28
C ALA A 242 -1.51 -11.36 21.10
N ILE A 243 -1.12 -12.17 22.10
CA ILE A 243 -1.36 -13.62 22.07
C ILE A 243 -2.86 -13.94 22.03
N CYS A 244 -3.69 -13.25 22.83
CA CYS A 244 -5.14 -13.43 22.80
C CYS A 244 -5.76 -13.02 21.45
N ASP A 245 -5.34 -11.88 20.89
CA ASP A 245 -5.81 -11.41 19.60
C ASP A 245 -5.42 -12.41 18.48
N ILE A 246 -4.19 -12.92 18.47
CA ILE A 246 -3.75 -13.97 17.53
C ILE A 246 -4.64 -15.21 17.69
N ALA A 247 -4.82 -15.71 18.91
CA ALA A 247 -5.62 -16.90 19.17
C ALA A 247 -7.08 -16.73 18.70
N SER A 248 -7.64 -15.52 18.85
CA SER A 248 -9.01 -15.22 18.41
C SER A 248 -9.20 -15.26 16.90
N ASN A 249 -8.12 -15.08 16.13
CA ASN A 249 -8.16 -15.11 14.68
C ASN A 249 -8.18 -16.52 14.08
N LEU A 250 -7.91 -17.56 14.88
CA LEU A 250 -7.98 -18.93 14.40
C LEU A 250 -9.45 -19.30 14.08
N ARG A 251 -9.68 -19.70 12.84
CA ARG A 251 -10.99 -20.09 12.31
C ARG A 251 -11.29 -21.57 12.63
N PRO A 252 -12.56 -22.00 12.54
CA PRO A 252 -12.92 -23.41 12.74
C PRO A 252 -12.24 -24.42 11.81
N ASP A 253 -11.78 -23.97 10.63
CA ASP A 253 -11.02 -24.79 9.66
C ASP A 253 -9.50 -24.81 9.95
N SER A 254 -9.10 -24.29 11.11
CA SER A 254 -7.70 -24.17 11.56
C SER A 254 -6.82 -23.38 10.60
N THR A 255 -7.39 -22.34 9.98
CA THR A 255 -6.68 -21.27 9.26
C THR A 255 -6.85 -19.94 9.98
N TYR A 256 -5.97 -18.97 9.73
CA TYR A 256 -6.06 -17.64 10.32
C TYR A 256 -6.88 -16.69 9.44
N ARG A 257 -7.82 -15.96 10.07
CA ARG A 257 -8.47 -14.78 9.49
C ARG A 257 -7.61 -13.53 9.67
N ALA A 258 -7.87 -12.48 8.90
CA ALA A 258 -7.08 -11.24 8.93
C ALA A 258 -7.40 -10.34 10.14
N GLY A 259 -8.60 -10.43 10.70
CA GLY A 259 -9.01 -9.68 11.88
C GLY A 259 -10.47 -9.94 12.22
N LYS A 260 -10.96 -9.33 13.31
CA LYS A 260 -12.36 -9.45 13.72
C LYS A 260 -13.36 -9.08 12.61
N GLU A 261 -13.06 -8.05 11.82
CA GLU A 261 -13.92 -7.58 10.73
C GLU A 261 -13.61 -8.26 9.38
N TRP A 262 -12.60 -9.13 9.32
CA TRP A 262 -12.06 -9.73 8.10
C TRP A 262 -11.96 -11.26 8.21
N ASP A 263 -13.06 -11.98 7.91
CA ASP A 263 -13.16 -13.44 8.15
C ASP A 263 -12.36 -14.33 7.19
N GLY A 264 -11.85 -13.76 6.09
CA GLY A 264 -11.13 -14.51 5.05
C GLY A 264 -9.65 -14.79 5.36
N VAL A 265 -9.08 -15.78 4.67
CA VAL A 265 -7.63 -15.98 4.59
C VAL A 265 -7.08 -15.13 3.45
N TRP A 266 -6.18 -14.22 3.79
CA TRP A 266 -5.51 -13.33 2.84
C TRP A 266 -4.03 -13.70 2.76
N THR A 267 -3.50 -13.77 1.53
CA THR A 267 -2.10 -14.13 1.26
C THR A 267 -1.16 -13.18 2.01
N ARG A 268 -1.42 -11.87 1.95
CA ARG A 268 -0.56 -10.83 2.56
C ARG A 268 -0.61 -10.88 4.08
N ASP A 269 -1.79 -10.84 4.66
CA ASP A 269 -2.03 -10.82 6.11
C ASP A 269 -1.36 -12.00 6.78
N VAL A 270 -1.62 -13.21 6.28
CA VAL A 270 -1.01 -14.42 6.83
C VAL A 270 0.51 -14.39 6.62
N SER A 271 1.00 -14.05 5.43
CA SER A 271 2.44 -14.16 5.14
C SER A 271 3.30 -13.24 6.00
N TYR A 272 2.91 -11.97 6.16
CA TYR A 272 3.63 -11.05 7.04
C TYR A 272 3.50 -11.46 8.51
N SER A 273 2.34 -11.93 8.95
CA SER A 273 2.13 -12.41 10.32
C SER A 273 2.95 -13.67 10.64
N VAL A 274 3.11 -14.58 9.67
CA VAL A 274 3.94 -15.78 9.78
C VAL A 274 5.40 -15.42 10.00
N TYR A 275 5.92 -14.48 9.24
CA TYR A 275 7.26 -13.97 9.49
C TYR A 275 7.36 -13.28 10.84
N LEU A 276 6.40 -12.44 11.23
CA LEU A 276 6.49 -11.70 12.49
C LEU A 276 6.45 -12.63 13.72
N ALA A 277 5.45 -13.52 13.82
CA ALA A 277 5.25 -14.36 15.01
C ALA A 277 4.60 -15.73 14.76
N LEU A 278 3.72 -15.90 13.76
CA LEU A 278 2.89 -17.11 13.70
C LEU A 278 3.69 -18.39 13.40
N ALA A 279 4.77 -18.32 12.61
CA ALA A 279 5.63 -19.49 12.39
C ALA A 279 6.16 -20.05 13.73
N LEU A 280 6.45 -19.16 14.68
CA LEU A 280 6.97 -19.52 15.99
C LEU A 280 5.86 -19.99 16.95
N LEU A 281 4.73 -19.31 16.94
CA LEU A 281 3.62 -19.56 17.87
C LEU A 281 2.80 -20.80 17.49
N ASP A 282 2.58 -20.99 16.19
CA ASP A 282 1.65 -21.98 15.64
C ASP A 282 2.04 -22.36 14.19
N PRO A 283 3.17 -23.06 14.00
CA PRO A 283 3.69 -23.37 12.67
C PRO A 283 2.74 -24.24 11.83
N GLU A 284 1.98 -25.12 12.46
CA GLU A 284 1.08 -26.03 11.75
C GLU A 284 -0.11 -25.29 11.13
N ASN A 285 -0.83 -24.48 11.92
CA ASN A 285 -1.96 -23.72 11.40
C ASN A 285 -1.47 -22.57 10.50
N SER A 286 -0.26 -22.05 10.71
CA SER A 286 0.42 -21.15 9.78
C SER A 286 0.58 -21.78 8.40
N TYR A 287 1.16 -22.98 8.32
CA TYR A 287 1.32 -23.66 7.03
C TYR A 287 -0.02 -24.05 6.42
N ARG A 288 -1.02 -24.45 7.22
CA ARG A 288 -2.37 -24.71 6.73
C ARG A 288 -2.99 -23.46 6.10
N SER A 289 -2.82 -22.30 6.71
CA SER A 289 -3.29 -21.01 6.19
C SER A 289 -2.59 -20.64 4.89
N LEU A 290 -1.27 -20.86 4.80
CA LEU A 290 -0.51 -20.69 3.57
C LEU A 290 -1.02 -21.61 2.45
N LYS A 291 -1.26 -22.89 2.73
CA LYS A 291 -1.81 -23.84 1.74
C LYS A 291 -3.22 -23.49 1.26
N ALA A 292 -4.04 -22.85 2.10
CA ALA A 292 -5.35 -22.34 1.68
C ALA A 292 -5.25 -21.24 0.60
N LYS A 293 -4.05 -20.69 0.39
CA LYS A 293 -3.73 -19.70 -0.66
C LYS A 293 -2.94 -20.29 -1.82
N LEU A 294 -2.97 -21.61 -1.98
CA LEU A 294 -2.52 -22.30 -3.17
C LEU A 294 -3.71 -22.65 -4.07
N LYS A 295 -3.50 -22.63 -5.38
CA LYS A 295 -4.51 -22.97 -6.38
C LYS A 295 -3.90 -23.90 -7.43
N GLU A 296 -4.58 -24.99 -7.71
CA GLU A 296 -4.26 -25.85 -8.84
C GLU A 296 -4.64 -25.19 -10.16
N THR A 297 -3.70 -25.19 -11.10
CA THR A 297 -3.90 -24.72 -12.47
C THR A 297 -3.48 -25.81 -13.46
N PRO A 298 -3.85 -25.69 -14.76
CA PRO A 298 -3.32 -26.58 -15.79
C PRO A 298 -1.78 -26.59 -15.90
N HIS A 299 -1.11 -25.58 -15.37
CA HIS A 299 0.36 -25.42 -15.38
C HIS A 299 1.02 -25.80 -14.05
N GLY A 300 0.25 -26.32 -13.08
CA GLY A 300 0.72 -26.71 -11.74
C GLY A 300 0.11 -25.86 -10.62
N THR A 301 0.50 -26.14 -9.39
CA THR A 301 0.09 -25.36 -8.22
C THR A 301 0.73 -23.97 -8.27
N VAL A 302 -0.07 -22.92 -8.07
CA VAL A 302 0.41 -21.52 -7.98
C VAL A 302 -0.09 -20.85 -6.70
N ILE A 303 0.57 -19.76 -6.32
CA ILE A 303 0.16 -18.91 -5.20
C ILE A 303 -0.98 -17.98 -5.67
N VAL A 304 -2.01 -17.86 -4.84
CA VAL A 304 -3.17 -16.99 -5.09
C VAL A 304 -2.80 -15.53 -4.80
N GLN A 305 -2.99 -14.67 -5.80
CA GLN A 305 -3.10 -13.22 -5.58
C GLN A 305 -4.49 -12.90 -5.01
N ASP A 306 -4.52 -12.13 -3.92
CA ASP A 306 -5.76 -11.64 -3.36
C ASP A 306 -6.43 -10.63 -4.30
N THR A 307 -7.75 -10.50 -4.21
CA THR A 307 -8.48 -9.55 -5.05
C THR A 307 -8.00 -8.11 -4.86
N GLY A 308 -8.02 -7.30 -5.91
CA GLY A 308 -7.44 -5.96 -5.91
C GLY A 308 -7.69 -5.21 -7.21
N THR A 309 -6.88 -4.19 -7.49
CA THR A 309 -7.07 -3.25 -8.59
C THR A 309 -7.17 -3.94 -9.96
N GLY A 310 -8.13 -3.55 -10.79
CA GLY A 310 -8.23 -3.94 -12.19
C GLY A 310 -8.50 -5.42 -12.44
N GLY A 311 -8.99 -6.16 -11.44
CA GLY A 311 -9.09 -7.60 -11.49
C GLY A 311 -7.85 -8.31 -10.98
N SER A 312 -7.14 -7.66 -10.06
CA SER A 312 -6.00 -8.20 -9.31
C SER A 312 -4.85 -8.60 -10.23
N TRP A 313 -4.36 -9.83 -10.18
CA TRP A 313 -3.23 -10.27 -10.97
C TRP A 313 -3.52 -10.16 -12.48
N PRO A 314 -2.65 -9.49 -13.25
CA PRO A 314 -1.27 -9.12 -12.91
C PRO A 314 -1.06 -7.66 -12.47
N VAL A 315 -2.13 -6.86 -12.32
CA VAL A 315 -2.05 -5.48 -11.80
C VAL A 315 -1.50 -5.47 -10.38
N SER A 316 -2.00 -6.40 -9.55
CA SER A 316 -1.41 -6.76 -8.27
C SER A 316 -0.51 -7.99 -8.44
N SER A 317 0.71 -7.95 -7.92
CA SER A 317 1.70 -9.02 -8.14
C SER A 317 2.47 -9.41 -6.87
N ASP A 318 2.05 -8.90 -5.71
CA ASP A 318 2.72 -9.12 -4.43
C ASP A 318 2.39 -10.46 -3.76
N ARG A 319 1.61 -11.35 -4.39
CA ARG A 319 1.34 -12.74 -3.95
C ARG A 319 2.60 -13.50 -3.53
N ILE A 320 3.74 -13.13 -4.10
CA ILE A 320 5.03 -13.75 -3.85
C ILE A 320 5.52 -13.60 -2.40
N VAL A 321 4.92 -12.71 -1.59
CA VAL A 321 5.17 -12.64 -0.12
C VAL A 321 4.99 -13.98 0.59
N TRP A 322 4.18 -14.87 0.02
CA TRP A 322 3.99 -16.24 0.48
C TRP A 322 5.30 -17.03 0.59
N ALA A 323 6.25 -16.81 -0.33
CA ALA A 323 7.54 -17.50 -0.35
C ALA A 323 8.33 -17.26 0.96
N MET A 324 8.42 -16.01 1.40
CA MET A 324 9.05 -15.62 2.67
C MET A 324 8.41 -16.35 3.85
N ALA A 325 7.08 -16.42 3.89
CA ALA A 325 6.36 -17.05 4.97
C ALA A 325 6.58 -18.57 5.01
N ALA A 326 6.51 -19.26 3.87
CA ALA A 326 6.77 -20.68 3.78
C ALA A 326 8.21 -21.03 4.22
N TRP A 327 9.19 -20.20 3.85
CA TRP A 327 10.56 -20.35 4.31
C TRP A 327 10.70 -20.17 5.82
N GLU A 328 10.03 -19.18 6.41
CA GLU A 328 10.08 -18.97 7.85
C GLU A 328 9.50 -20.17 8.61
N VAL A 329 8.37 -20.73 8.15
CA VAL A 329 7.80 -21.96 8.73
C VAL A 329 8.79 -23.11 8.64
N TYR A 330 9.47 -23.30 7.50
CA TYR A 330 10.50 -24.32 7.37
C TYR A 330 11.63 -24.11 8.38
N LYS A 331 12.17 -22.90 8.50
CA LYS A 331 13.29 -22.63 9.43
C LYS A 331 12.89 -22.91 10.89
N VAL A 332 11.65 -22.62 11.27
CA VAL A 332 11.15 -22.93 12.62
C VAL A 332 10.94 -24.43 12.83
N THR A 333 10.35 -25.13 11.87
CA THR A 333 9.95 -26.55 12.01
C THR A 333 11.07 -27.54 11.70
N GLY A 334 11.97 -27.20 10.78
CA GLY A 334 12.92 -28.11 10.15
C GLY A 334 12.26 -29.18 9.27
N ASP A 335 10.97 -29.05 8.94
CA ASP A 335 10.23 -30.06 8.20
C ASP A 335 10.53 -29.98 6.70
N LYS A 336 11.51 -30.77 6.24
CA LYS A 336 11.87 -30.82 4.81
C LYS A 336 10.74 -31.36 3.92
N SER A 337 9.73 -32.05 4.47
CA SER A 337 8.66 -32.65 3.66
C SER A 337 7.78 -31.59 2.98
N MET A 338 7.69 -30.38 3.55
CA MET A 338 6.92 -29.27 2.99
C MET A 338 7.62 -28.60 1.78
N LEU A 339 8.95 -28.69 1.69
CA LEU A 339 9.74 -27.88 0.78
C LEU A 339 9.42 -28.17 -0.69
N LYS A 340 9.07 -29.42 -1.03
CA LYS A 340 8.75 -29.78 -2.42
C LYS A 340 7.50 -29.05 -2.93
N GLU A 341 6.42 -29.04 -2.14
CA GLU A 341 5.17 -28.34 -2.46
C GLU A 341 5.40 -26.82 -2.51
N ALA A 342 6.18 -26.28 -1.56
CA ALA A 342 6.53 -24.87 -1.54
C ALA A 342 7.36 -24.46 -2.77
N ILE A 343 8.38 -25.24 -3.16
CA ILE A 343 9.21 -24.97 -4.35
C ILE A 343 8.33 -25.01 -5.61
N GLU A 344 7.46 -26.00 -5.75
CA GLU A 344 6.54 -26.11 -6.89
C GLU A 344 5.64 -24.88 -7.00
N ALA A 345 4.98 -24.49 -5.89
CA ALA A 345 4.13 -23.32 -5.85
C ALA A 345 4.88 -22.02 -6.18
N ILE A 346 6.08 -21.84 -5.61
CA ILE A 346 6.91 -20.64 -5.82
C ILE A 346 7.42 -20.59 -7.27
N ASP A 347 7.97 -21.68 -7.80
CA ASP A 347 8.58 -21.68 -9.13
C ASP A 347 7.53 -21.51 -10.23
N ASN A 348 6.37 -22.19 -10.14
CA ASN A 348 5.28 -21.99 -11.09
C ASN A 348 4.78 -20.54 -11.07
N THR A 349 4.64 -19.96 -9.87
CA THR A 349 4.23 -18.56 -9.70
C THR A 349 5.25 -17.60 -10.32
N LEU A 350 6.55 -17.78 -10.03
CA LEU A 350 7.62 -16.96 -10.59
C LEU A 350 7.71 -17.11 -12.11
N ASN A 351 7.48 -18.30 -12.66
CA ASN A 351 7.50 -18.53 -14.09
C ASN A 351 6.35 -17.82 -14.82
N ASP A 352 5.16 -17.77 -14.24
CA ASP A 352 4.05 -16.97 -14.76
C ASP A 352 4.36 -15.47 -14.66
N ASP A 353 4.86 -15.03 -13.50
CA ASP A 353 5.17 -13.63 -13.24
C ASP A 353 6.29 -13.12 -14.17
N MET A 354 7.34 -13.91 -14.41
CA MET A 354 8.43 -13.54 -15.33
C MET A 354 7.99 -13.36 -16.78
N LYS A 355 6.86 -13.94 -17.20
CA LYS A 355 6.29 -13.72 -18.54
C LYS A 355 5.43 -12.47 -18.61
N VAL A 356 4.75 -12.13 -17.51
CA VAL A 356 3.74 -11.08 -17.50
C VAL A 356 4.27 -9.80 -16.92
N VAL A 357 4.83 -9.82 -15.71
CA VAL A 357 5.15 -8.60 -14.94
C VAL A 357 6.62 -8.18 -15.03
N TRP A 358 7.53 -8.96 -15.60
CA TRP A 358 8.94 -8.57 -15.73
C TRP A 358 9.14 -7.43 -16.75
N ASP A 359 9.76 -6.33 -16.33
CA ASP A 359 10.26 -5.28 -17.23
C ASP A 359 11.77 -5.49 -17.49
N SER A 360 12.13 -5.79 -18.73
CA SER A 360 13.53 -6.04 -19.10
C SER A 360 14.40 -4.78 -19.22
N ASN A 361 13.81 -3.59 -19.28
CA ASN A 361 14.53 -2.32 -19.44
C ASN A 361 15.05 -1.82 -18.10
N PHE A 362 14.19 -1.84 -17.08
CA PHE A 362 14.48 -1.44 -15.71
C PHE A 362 14.91 -2.61 -14.85
N LYS A 363 14.68 -3.84 -15.32
CA LYS A 363 15.02 -5.10 -14.64
C LYS A 363 14.36 -5.19 -13.26
N LEU A 364 13.09 -4.82 -13.25
CA LEU A 364 12.20 -4.78 -12.10
C LEU A 364 10.86 -5.42 -12.51
N MET A 365 10.08 -5.78 -11.52
CA MET A 365 8.73 -6.33 -11.66
C MET A 365 7.70 -5.21 -11.59
N HIS A 366 6.76 -5.25 -12.52
CA HIS A 366 5.54 -4.47 -12.55
C HIS A 366 4.55 -4.90 -11.45
N GLY A 367 3.72 -3.97 -11.01
CA GLY A 367 2.58 -4.21 -10.16
C GLY A 367 2.42 -3.19 -9.04
N GLU A 368 1.23 -3.22 -8.42
CA GLU A 368 0.85 -2.30 -7.36
C GLU A 368 1.72 -2.43 -6.10
N GLN A 369 1.72 -1.37 -5.27
CA GLN A 369 2.37 -1.40 -3.96
C GLN A 369 1.76 -2.49 -3.07
N SER A 370 2.62 -3.28 -2.44
CA SER A 370 2.17 -4.32 -1.51
C SER A 370 1.28 -3.73 -0.42
N TYR A 371 0.20 -4.44 -0.11
CA TYR A 371 -0.91 -4.11 0.81
C TYR A 371 -1.69 -2.78 0.62
N LEU A 372 -1.16 -1.84 -0.17
CA LEU A 372 -1.73 -0.51 -0.39
C LEU A 372 -2.75 -0.52 -1.56
N ASP A 373 -3.67 -1.47 -1.50
CA ASP A 373 -4.63 -1.83 -2.55
C ASP A 373 -5.77 -0.81 -2.80
N TRP A 374 -5.96 0.17 -1.93
CA TRP A 374 -6.87 1.30 -2.16
C TRP A 374 -6.12 2.41 -2.90
N ARG A 375 -5.91 2.22 -4.21
CA ARG A 375 -5.08 3.07 -5.07
C ARG A 375 -5.33 4.57 -4.94
N GLU A 376 -6.56 5.00 -4.65
CA GLU A 376 -6.91 6.41 -4.46
C GLU A 376 -6.13 7.06 -3.31
N GLN A 377 -5.60 6.26 -2.38
CA GLN A 377 -4.86 6.69 -1.20
C GLN A 377 -3.37 6.91 -1.48
N THR A 378 -2.79 6.30 -2.51
CA THR A 378 -1.33 6.26 -2.73
C THR A 378 -0.89 6.51 -4.17
N TYR A 379 -1.83 6.62 -5.11
CA TYR A 379 -1.55 6.95 -6.52
C TYR A 379 -2.28 8.22 -6.96
N PRO A 380 -1.72 8.99 -7.92
CA PRO A 380 -2.44 10.10 -8.53
C PRO A 380 -3.65 9.60 -9.32
N ARG A 381 -4.76 10.33 -9.23
CA ARG A 381 -6.07 9.90 -9.76
C ARG A 381 -6.13 9.62 -11.25
N TRP A 382 -5.18 10.16 -12.03
CA TRP A 382 -5.16 9.92 -13.47
C TRP A 382 -4.65 8.50 -13.81
N MET A 383 -3.96 7.83 -12.88
CA MET A 383 -3.46 6.47 -13.07
C MET A 383 -4.63 5.50 -13.03
N LEU A 384 -4.90 4.88 -14.17
CA LEU A 384 -5.85 3.79 -14.32
C LEU A 384 -5.18 2.47 -13.90
N PRO A 385 -5.93 1.36 -13.75
CA PRO A 385 -5.33 0.06 -13.41
C PRO A 385 -4.15 -0.35 -14.29
N LYS A 386 -4.16 0.02 -15.57
CA LYS A 386 -3.04 -0.24 -16.49
C LYS A 386 -1.77 0.53 -16.10
N ASP A 387 -1.93 1.78 -15.63
CA ASP A 387 -0.80 2.62 -15.20
C ASP A 387 -0.23 2.11 -13.88
N ILE A 388 -1.09 1.60 -12.99
CA ILE A 388 -0.68 0.97 -11.73
C ILE A 388 0.04 -0.34 -12.00
N TYR A 389 -0.45 -1.16 -12.93
CA TYR A 389 0.30 -2.32 -13.43
C TYR A 389 1.70 -1.90 -13.91
N GLU A 390 1.80 -0.87 -14.76
CA GLU A 390 3.09 -0.39 -15.27
C GLU A 390 4.03 0.19 -14.19
N SER A 391 3.54 0.46 -12.97
CA SER A 391 4.39 0.94 -11.88
C SER A 391 5.34 -0.16 -11.38
N MET A 392 6.52 0.24 -10.91
CA MET A 392 7.52 -0.67 -10.34
C MET A 392 7.77 -0.29 -8.88
N CYS A 393 7.07 -0.97 -7.98
CA CYS A 393 6.99 -0.61 -6.56
C CYS A 393 8.09 -1.24 -5.70
N LEU A 394 8.57 -0.49 -4.71
CA LEU A 394 9.67 -0.89 -3.83
C LEU A 394 9.35 -2.19 -3.07
N GLY A 395 8.29 -2.19 -2.25
CA GLY A 395 7.92 -3.36 -1.46
C GLY A 395 7.72 -4.62 -2.32
N THR A 396 7.03 -4.49 -3.45
CA THR A 396 6.77 -5.60 -4.39
C THR A 396 8.08 -6.17 -4.95
N ASN A 397 9.01 -5.31 -5.40
CA ASN A 397 10.29 -5.76 -5.94
C ASN A 397 11.22 -6.37 -4.88
N VAL A 398 11.24 -5.83 -3.66
CA VAL A 398 11.96 -6.44 -2.54
C VAL A 398 11.48 -7.87 -2.30
N MET A 399 10.17 -8.10 -2.36
CA MET A 399 9.59 -9.43 -2.15
C MET A 399 9.85 -10.39 -3.32
N TYR A 400 9.94 -9.91 -4.55
CA TYR A 400 10.40 -10.73 -5.68
C TYR A 400 11.86 -11.16 -5.53
N ALA A 401 12.75 -10.23 -5.14
CA ALA A 401 14.15 -10.57 -4.86
C ALA A 401 14.24 -11.63 -3.75
N GLU A 402 13.47 -11.46 -2.67
CA GLU A 402 13.40 -12.43 -1.58
C GLU A 402 12.86 -13.79 -2.02
N ALA A 403 11.84 -13.81 -2.88
CA ALA A 403 11.23 -15.05 -3.34
C ALA A 403 12.17 -15.89 -4.20
N PHE A 404 12.91 -15.27 -5.12
CA PHE A 404 13.95 -15.96 -5.89
C PHE A 404 15.04 -16.52 -4.96
N ARG A 405 15.50 -15.72 -3.99
CA ARG A 405 16.50 -16.13 -2.99
C ARG A 405 16.01 -17.31 -2.15
N VAL A 406 14.75 -17.28 -1.71
CA VAL A 406 14.10 -18.33 -0.93
C VAL A 406 13.96 -19.62 -1.73
N ARG A 407 13.47 -19.53 -2.98
CA ARG A 407 13.33 -20.70 -3.86
C ARG A 407 14.66 -21.43 -3.99
N ASP A 408 15.72 -20.69 -4.31
CA ASP A 408 17.05 -21.25 -4.51
C ASP A 408 17.61 -21.84 -3.19
N ALA A 409 17.31 -21.21 -2.05
CA ALA A 409 17.67 -21.74 -0.72
C ALA A 409 16.92 -23.04 -0.40
N MET A 410 15.62 -23.15 -0.73
CA MET A 410 14.83 -24.37 -0.53
C MET A 410 15.33 -25.52 -1.39
N ILE A 411 15.66 -25.27 -2.66
CA ILE A 411 16.21 -26.28 -3.59
C ILE A 411 17.54 -26.81 -3.06
N LYS A 412 18.42 -25.90 -2.62
CA LYS A 412 19.70 -26.26 -2.00
C LYS A 412 19.50 -27.10 -0.73
N GLU A 413 18.55 -26.72 0.12
CA GLU A 413 18.26 -27.42 1.38
C GLU A 413 17.72 -28.85 1.18
N LEU A 414 17.02 -29.09 0.07
CA LEU A 414 16.61 -30.43 -0.35
C LEU A 414 17.73 -31.26 -0.99
N GLU A 415 18.90 -30.66 -1.25
CA GLU A 415 19.98 -31.26 -2.05
C GLU A 415 19.43 -31.80 -3.39
N SER A 416 18.48 -31.06 -3.98
CA SER A 416 17.81 -31.46 -5.21
C SER A 416 18.67 -31.18 -6.43
N ASP A 417 18.71 -32.12 -7.39
CA ASP A 417 19.32 -31.91 -8.71
C ASP A 417 18.45 -31.01 -9.64
N TYR A 418 17.29 -30.57 -9.16
CA TYR A 418 16.41 -29.68 -9.91
C TYR A 418 17.07 -28.31 -10.13
N THR A 419 17.15 -27.89 -11.39
CA THR A 419 17.67 -26.58 -11.78
C THR A 419 16.50 -25.69 -12.20
N PRO A 420 16.16 -24.65 -11.42
CA PRO A 420 15.05 -23.76 -11.74
C PRO A 420 15.41 -22.85 -12.91
N LEU A 421 14.40 -22.25 -13.54
CA LEU A 421 14.62 -21.13 -14.45
C LEU A 421 15.05 -19.87 -13.67
N TRP A 422 15.64 -18.90 -14.38
CA TRP A 422 15.93 -17.56 -13.84
C TRP A 422 16.92 -17.52 -12.66
N ILE A 423 17.98 -18.35 -12.70
CA ILE A 423 19.03 -18.35 -11.66
C ILE A 423 19.71 -16.97 -11.60
N GLY A 424 19.89 -16.45 -10.38
CA GLY A 424 20.54 -15.17 -10.11
C GLY A 424 19.65 -13.94 -10.22
N MET A 425 18.35 -14.13 -10.44
CA MET A 425 17.37 -13.04 -10.56
C MET A 425 17.20 -12.27 -9.24
N ASP A 426 17.40 -12.91 -8.09
CA ASP A 426 17.43 -12.26 -6.77
C ASP A 426 18.40 -11.08 -6.74
N LYS A 427 19.64 -11.30 -7.21
CA LYS A 427 20.69 -10.27 -7.24
C LYS A 427 20.44 -9.23 -8.31
N GLU A 428 19.92 -9.64 -9.48
CA GLU A 428 19.60 -8.70 -10.55
C GLU A 428 18.54 -7.70 -10.07
N ILE A 429 17.44 -8.17 -9.49
CA ILE A 429 16.38 -7.32 -8.94
C ILE A 429 16.91 -6.47 -7.79
N ALA A 430 17.67 -7.05 -6.84
CA ALA A 430 18.24 -6.29 -5.72
C ALA A 430 19.13 -5.12 -6.19
N ASN A 431 19.97 -5.36 -7.19
CA ASN A 431 20.80 -4.31 -7.79
C ASN A 431 19.96 -3.27 -8.51
N SER A 432 18.92 -3.69 -9.23
CA SER A 432 18.00 -2.78 -9.93
C SER A 432 17.18 -1.92 -8.99
N ILE A 433 16.78 -2.43 -7.82
CA ILE A 433 16.14 -1.63 -6.76
C ILE A 433 17.11 -0.51 -6.33
N ASN A 434 18.36 -0.86 -6.02
CA ASN A 434 19.37 0.10 -5.60
C ASN A 434 19.71 1.14 -6.67
N ASN A 435 19.70 0.75 -7.94
CA ASN A 435 20.03 1.64 -9.05
C ASN A 435 18.89 2.58 -9.43
N ASN A 436 17.65 2.10 -9.40
CA ASN A 436 16.51 2.84 -9.96
C ASN A 436 15.63 3.51 -8.88
N LEU A 437 15.56 2.96 -7.67
CA LEU A 437 14.66 3.44 -6.61
C LEU A 437 15.37 4.23 -5.51
N TRP A 438 16.70 4.15 -5.39
CA TRP A 438 17.42 4.96 -4.40
C TRP A 438 17.39 6.44 -4.77
N ILE A 439 17.14 7.31 -3.79
CA ILE A 439 17.14 8.77 -3.94
C ILE A 439 18.35 9.34 -3.19
N PRO A 440 19.50 9.58 -3.85
CA PRO A 440 20.75 9.91 -3.15
C PRO A 440 20.69 11.16 -2.28
N ASN A 441 19.98 12.20 -2.72
CA ASN A 441 19.87 13.48 -1.99
C ASN A 441 18.93 13.39 -0.77
N LEU A 442 17.96 12.47 -0.79
CA LEU A 442 17.05 12.25 0.34
C LEU A 442 17.55 11.15 1.28
N GLY A 443 18.40 10.24 0.80
CA GLY A 443 19.02 9.19 1.59
C GLY A 443 18.08 8.04 1.94
N TYR A 444 17.06 7.82 1.11
CA TYR A 444 16.07 6.76 1.22
C TYR A 444 15.57 6.34 -0.17
N TYR A 445 14.74 5.29 -0.25
CA TYR A 445 14.14 4.84 -1.52
C TYR A 445 12.85 5.59 -1.85
N SER A 446 12.60 5.75 -3.15
CA SER A 446 11.28 6.02 -3.71
C SER A 446 10.31 4.88 -3.43
N GLU A 447 9.03 5.20 -3.22
CA GLU A 447 7.95 4.21 -3.19
C GLU A 447 7.80 3.43 -4.49
N TYR A 448 7.98 4.08 -5.66
CA TYR A 448 7.87 3.44 -6.98
C TYR A 448 8.38 4.31 -8.14
N LEU A 449 8.54 3.67 -9.30
CA LEU A 449 8.61 4.32 -10.62
C LEU A 449 7.23 4.30 -11.29
N TYR A 450 6.83 5.38 -11.96
CA TYR A 450 5.54 5.51 -12.66
C TYR A 450 5.61 6.50 -13.83
N GLY A 451 4.62 6.50 -14.72
CA GLY A 451 4.57 7.43 -15.87
C GLY A 451 4.66 6.75 -17.25
N GLY A 452 4.57 5.41 -17.31
CA GLY A 452 4.59 4.64 -18.56
C GLY A 452 6.01 4.28 -19.01
N VAL A 453 6.25 4.30 -20.33
CA VAL A 453 7.51 3.79 -20.93
C VAL A 453 8.77 4.59 -20.58
N TYR A 454 8.61 5.83 -20.13
CA TYR A 454 9.67 6.67 -19.58
C TYR A 454 9.29 7.07 -18.16
N PRO A 455 9.36 6.14 -17.20
CA PRO A 455 8.88 6.40 -15.87
C PRO A 455 9.77 7.40 -15.13
N ILE A 456 9.16 8.17 -14.25
CA ILE A 456 9.81 9.04 -13.27
C ILE A 456 9.76 8.41 -11.89
N GLN A 457 10.65 8.87 -11.02
CA GLN A 457 10.75 8.41 -9.65
C GLN A 457 9.83 9.23 -8.74
N SER A 458 8.91 8.57 -8.02
CA SER A 458 8.19 9.23 -6.91
C SER A 458 9.18 9.71 -5.85
N GLN A 459 8.89 10.81 -5.18
CA GLN A 459 9.74 11.30 -4.08
C GLN A 459 9.12 11.00 -2.70
N ALA A 460 7.93 10.38 -2.68
CA ALA A 460 7.33 9.84 -1.48
C ALA A 460 7.93 8.46 -1.15
N VAL A 461 7.68 7.99 0.08
CA VAL A 461 8.26 6.75 0.61
C VAL A 461 7.20 5.68 0.84
N ASP A 462 7.58 4.42 0.64
CA ASP A 462 6.89 3.22 1.11
C ASP A 462 7.66 2.65 2.30
N ASN A 463 7.17 2.87 3.53
CA ASN A 463 7.94 2.52 4.72
C ASN A 463 7.94 1.03 5.07
N LEU A 464 7.00 0.24 4.51
CA LEU A 464 7.11 -1.21 4.58
C LEU A 464 8.23 -1.69 3.64
N GLY A 465 8.22 -1.25 2.38
CA GLY A 465 9.26 -1.58 1.41
C GLY A 465 10.67 -1.19 1.89
N GLN A 466 10.80 -0.02 2.52
CA GLN A 466 12.06 0.42 3.14
C GLN A 466 12.49 -0.47 4.30
N ALA A 467 11.58 -0.88 5.18
CA ALA A 467 11.92 -1.78 6.27
C ALA A 467 12.34 -3.15 5.75
N LEU A 468 11.60 -3.70 4.78
CA LEU A 468 11.89 -5.01 4.20
C LEU A 468 13.22 -5.02 3.43
N SER A 469 13.59 -3.92 2.76
CA SER A 469 14.89 -3.82 2.07
C SER A 469 16.07 -3.93 3.05
N ILE A 470 15.91 -3.43 4.28
CA ILE A 470 16.90 -3.60 5.36
C ILE A 470 16.85 -5.02 5.93
N VAL A 471 15.64 -5.52 6.22
CA VAL A 471 15.44 -6.86 6.80
C VAL A 471 16.04 -7.96 5.93
N PHE A 472 15.90 -7.86 4.61
CA PHE A 472 16.39 -8.84 3.63
C PHE A 472 17.70 -8.46 2.92
N ASP A 473 18.43 -7.47 3.44
CA ASP A 473 19.78 -7.10 2.97
C ASP A 473 19.84 -6.65 1.49
N ILE A 474 18.74 -6.08 0.98
CA ILE A 474 18.73 -5.35 -0.31
C ILE A 474 19.44 -4.01 -0.13
N ALA A 475 19.11 -3.30 0.96
CA ALA A 475 19.84 -2.13 1.41
C ALA A 475 21.13 -2.59 2.10
N ASN A 476 22.27 -2.09 1.64
CA ASN A 476 23.53 -2.32 2.33
C ASN A 476 23.55 -1.59 3.71
N PRO A 477 24.53 -1.89 4.61
CA PRO A 477 24.56 -1.29 5.94
C PRO A 477 24.59 0.24 5.97
N GLU A 478 25.23 0.90 5.01
CA GLU A 478 25.24 2.37 4.90
C GLU A 478 23.85 2.91 4.53
N MET A 479 23.20 2.31 3.54
CA MET A 479 21.85 2.64 3.12
C MET A 479 20.87 2.41 4.27
N ALA A 480 20.97 1.29 4.98
CA ALA A 480 20.12 1.00 6.14
C ALA A 480 20.21 2.08 7.23
N ARG A 481 21.42 2.52 7.59
CA ARG A 481 21.62 3.64 8.53
C ARG A 481 21.05 4.95 7.99
N SER A 482 21.23 5.22 6.70
CA SER A 482 20.68 6.41 6.03
C SER A 482 19.14 6.39 6.06
N ILE A 483 18.51 5.30 5.65
CA ILE A 483 17.05 5.14 5.61
C ILE A 483 16.43 5.44 6.97
N ILE A 484 16.91 4.77 8.03
CA ILE A 484 16.33 4.94 9.37
C ILE A 484 16.55 6.35 9.92
N SER A 485 17.67 7.00 9.58
CA SER A 485 17.98 8.35 10.08
C SER A 485 17.32 9.47 9.27
N LYS A 486 17.07 9.27 7.98
CA LYS A 486 16.58 10.31 7.05
C LYS A 486 15.08 10.22 6.76
N THR A 487 14.47 9.04 6.88
CA THR A 487 13.04 8.88 6.62
C THR A 487 12.22 9.68 7.65
N PRO A 488 11.28 10.55 7.22
CA PRO A 488 10.40 11.28 8.11
C PRO A 488 9.62 10.36 9.06
N TYR A 489 9.74 10.62 10.36
CA TYR A 489 9.15 9.80 11.42
C TYR A 489 8.14 10.64 12.22
N THR A 490 6.86 10.38 11.99
CA THR A 490 5.75 11.14 12.58
C THR A 490 5.65 10.97 14.11
N PRO A 491 4.91 11.83 14.84
CA PRO A 491 4.86 11.78 16.30
C PRO A 491 4.31 10.47 16.87
N TYR A 492 3.37 9.82 16.19
CA TYR A 492 2.66 8.63 16.69
C TYR A 492 3.17 7.30 16.12
N GLY A 493 4.12 7.33 15.19
CA GLY A 493 4.65 6.13 14.54
C GLY A 493 5.26 6.44 13.17
N ILE A 494 5.84 5.43 12.54
CA ILE A 494 6.20 5.51 11.12
C ILE A 494 4.91 5.41 10.30
N SER A 495 4.64 6.40 9.46
CA SER A 495 3.47 6.34 8.59
C SER A 495 3.68 5.33 7.46
N SER A 496 2.61 4.81 6.88
CA SER A 496 2.67 3.88 5.74
C SER A 496 3.39 4.51 4.55
N VAL A 497 2.98 5.73 4.19
CA VAL A 497 3.62 6.58 3.17
C VAL A 497 3.92 7.97 3.72
N TYR A 498 4.80 8.73 3.08
CA TYR A 498 5.08 10.13 3.43
C TYR A 498 5.74 10.89 2.27
N PRO A 499 5.41 12.18 2.01
CA PRO A 499 4.29 12.95 2.59
C PRO A 499 2.92 12.39 2.18
N GLN A 500 1.84 12.83 2.82
CA GLN A 500 0.48 12.36 2.51
C GLN A 500 -0.15 13.15 1.37
N MET A 501 -1.10 12.55 0.68
CA MET A 501 -2.02 13.24 -0.21
C MET A 501 -3.03 14.07 0.62
N PRO A 502 -3.31 15.34 0.24
CA PRO A 502 -4.32 16.15 0.90
C PRO A 502 -5.74 15.67 0.55
N ASP A 503 -6.70 15.98 1.43
CA ASP A 503 -8.15 15.78 1.22
C ASP A 503 -8.58 14.32 0.99
N ILE A 504 -7.84 13.37 1.57
CA ILE A 504 -8.16 11.93 1.54
C ILE A 504 -8.45 11.45 2.97
N LYS A 505 -9.59 10.77 3.16
CA LYS A 505 -9.93 10.18 4.46
C LYS A 505 -8.88 9.11 4.82
N PRO A 506 -8.30 9.12 6.03
CA PRO A 506 -7.22 8.22 6.39
C PRO A 506 -7.56 6.74 6.22
N TYR A 507 -6.66 5.98 5.59
CA TYR A 507 -6.66 4.52 5.59
C TYR A 507 -5.26 3.99 5.25
N HIS A 508 -4.84 4.10 3.99
CA HIS A 508 -3.44 3.89 3.60
C HIS A 508 -2.67 5.21 3.68
N ASN A 509 -3.33 6.31 3.29
CA ASN A 509 -2.87 7.68 3.47
C ASN A 509 -3.15 8.15 4.91
N ASP A 510 -2.27 9.00 5.45
CA ASP A 510 -2.31 9.54 6.82
C ASP A 510 -2.53 8.45 7.89
N ALA A 511 -1.83 7.33 7.76
CA ALA A 511 -2.00 6.18 8.63
C ALA A 511 -0.67 5.63 9.15
N VAL A 512 -0.70 5.13 10.38
CA VAL A 512 0.30 4.23 10.95
C VAL A 512 -0.34 2.86 11.07
N TRP A 513 0.27 1.88 10.42
CA TRP A 513 -0.12 0.48 10.50
C TRP A 513 0.84 -0.25 11.46
N PRO A 514 0.38 -0.83 12.58
CA PRO A 514 1.24 -1.44 13.57
C PRO A 514 2.18 -2.52 13.02
N PHE A 515 1.77 -3.31 12.03
CA PHE A 515 2.69 -4.29 11.43
C PHE A 515 3.83 -3.63 10.64
N VAL A 516 3.59 -2.52 9.94
CA VAL A 516 4.65 -1.72 9.29
C VAL A 516 5.60 -1.17 10.33
N GLN A 517 5.06 -0.65 11.44
CA GLN A 517 5.87 -0.20 12.58
C GLN A 517 6.71 -1.33 13.17
N ALA A 518 6.18 -2.55 13.26
CA ALA A 518 6.92 -3.72 13.73
C ALA A 518 8.09 -4.08 12.81
N TYR A 519 7.89 -4.11 11.50
CA TYR A 519 8.98 -4.30 10.53
C TYR A 519 10.01 -3.16 10.60
N TRP A 520 9.55 -1.91 10.74
CA TRP A 520 10.44 -0.76 10.94
C TRP A 520 11.28 -0.87 12.21
N ASN A 521 10.71 -1.41 13.30
CA ASN A 521 11.45 -1.66 14.54
C ASN A 521 12.55 -2.72 14.34
N ILE A 522 12.25 -3.80 13.61
CA ILE A 522 13.24 -4.83 13.25
C ILE A 522 14.35 -4.21 12.39
N ALA A 523 13.99 -3.40 11.39
CA ALA A 523 14.95 -2.69 10.55
C ALA A 523 15.80 -1.69 11.36
N ALA A 524 15.20 -0.94 12.28
CA ALA A 524 15.89 0.01 13.14
C ALA A 524 16.87 -0.68 14.10
N ALA A 525 16.49 -1.83 14.67
CA ALA A 525 17.37 -2.66 15.47
C ALA A 525 18.56 -3.19 14.64
N LYS A 526 18.30 -3.71 13.43
CA LYS A 526 19.33 -4.19 12.49
C LYS A 526 20.29 -3.07 12.06
N ALA A 527 19.79 -1.85 11.88
CA ALA A 527 20.59 -0.66 11.56
C ALA A 527 21.30 -0.04 12.79
N GLY A 528 21.07 -0.56 14.00
CA GLY A 528 21.64 -0.06 15.24
C GLY A 528 21.10 1.30 15.69
N ASN A 529 19.91 1.71 15.24
CA ASN A 529 19.31 3.00 15.60
C ASN A 529 18.34 2.85 16.78
N ILE A 530 18.90 2.94 17.98
CA ILE A 530 18.13 2.75 19.22
C ILE A 530 17.05 3.82 19.45
N LEU A 531 17.22 5.05 18.95
CA LEU A 531 16.22 6.10 19.10
C LEU A 531 14.98 5.80 18.26
N ALA A 532 15.17 5.33 17.02
CA ALA A 532 14.08 4.92 16.16
C ALA A 532 13.33 3.70 16.74
N LEU A 533 14.07 2.72 17.28
CA LEU A 533 13.49 1.55 17.93
C LEU A 533 12.66 1.94 19.16
N ASN A 534 13.20 2.77 20.06
CA ASN A 534 12.47 3.20 21.27
C ASN A 534 11.17 3.92 20.94
N LYS A 535 11.22 4.83 19.95
CA LYS A 535 10.02 5.55 19.48
C LYS A 535 8.99 4.58 18.89
N GLY A 536 9.43 3.57 18.15
CA GLY A 536 8.54 2.64 17.49
C GLY A 536 7.92 1.59 18.41
N LEU A 537 8.65 1.13 19.43
CA LEU A 537 8.08 0.34 20.53
C LEU A 537 7.02 1.15 21.27
N ALA A 538 7.33 2.42 21.58
CA ALA A 538 6.40 3.31 22.26
C ALA A 538 5.13 3.58 21.44
N ALA A 539 5.24 3.73 20.11
CA ALA A 539 4.11 3.89 19.20
C ALA A 539 3.16 2.67 19.23
N LEU A 540 3.70 1.45 19.13
CA LEU A 540 2.93 0.21 19.22
C LEU A 540 2.20 0.09 20.56
N TYR A 541 2.94 0.29 21.66
CA TYR A 541 2.39 0.15 23.01
C TYR A 541 1.32 1.20 23.28
N ARG A 542 1.54 2.44 22.85
CA ARG A 542 0.56 3.53 22.91
C ARG A 542 -0.75 3.13 22.27
N ALA A 543 -0.71 2.69 21.02
CA ALA A 543 -1.91 2.33 20.29
C ALA A 543 -2.67 1.18 20.97
N ALA A 544 -2.00 0.05 21.20
CA ALA A 544 -2.66 -1.13 21.76
C ALA A 544 -3.21 -0.90 23.17
N ALA A 545 -2.48 -0.21 24.05
CA ALA A 545 -2.95 0.04 25.42
C ALA A 545 -4.15 0.99 25.46
N PHE A 546 -4.14 2.08 24.68
CA PHE A 546 -5.27 3.01 24.66
C PHE A 546 -6.51 2.39 24.02
N PHE A 547 -6.32 1.62 22.95
CA PHE A 547 -7.43 1.05 22.18
C PHE A 547 -7.98 -0.24 22.76
N GLY A 548 -7.25 -0.88 23.69
CA GLY A 548 -7.66 -2.15 24.30
C GLY A 548 -7.62 -3.35 23.34
N THR A 549 -6.94 -3.21 22.21
CA THR A 549 -6.80 -4.24 21.17
C THR A 549 -5.69 -3.86 20.21
N ASN A 550 -5.11 -4.83 19.50
CA ASN A 550 -4.24 -4.58 18.38
C ASN A 550 -5.08 -4.19 17.14
N LYS A 551 -5.28 -2.90 16.94
CA LYS A 551 -5.97 -2.32 15.78
C LYS A 551 -5.21 -2.54 14.48
N GLU A 552 -5.92 -2.57 13.35
CA GLU A 552 -5.33 -2.63 12.02
C GLU A 552 -4.48 -1.39 11.70
N LEU A 553 -5.00 -0.21 12.04
CA LEU A 553 -4.31 1.07 11.84
C LEU A 553 -4.82 2.17 12.78
N PHE A 554 -4.15 3.32 12.75
CA PHE A 554 -4.63 4.57 13.33
C PHE A 554 -4.09 5.77 12.54
N VAL A 555 -4.70 6.94 12.71
CA VAL A 555 -4.37 8.15 11.95
C VAL A 555 -2.98 8.67 12.35
N ALA A 556 -2.09 8.88 11.38
CA ALA A 556 -0.71 9.29 11.63
C ALA A 556 -0.60 10.72 12.18
N SER A 557 -1.46 11.62 11.71
CA SER A 557 -1.45 13.03 12.11
C SER A 557 -1.91 13.29 13.55
N ASN A 558 -2.78 12.44 14.12
CA ASN A 558 -3.38 12.69 15.43
C ASN A 558 -3.37 11.49 16.41
N GLY A 559 -3.01 10.30 15.94
CA GLY A 559 -2.91 9.09 16.76
C GLY A 559 -4.25 8.45 17.15
N ASP A 560 -5.39 8.88 16.59
CA ASP A 560 -6.70 8.33 16.88
C ASP A 560 -7.08 7.19 15.91
N TYR A 561 -7.89 6.23 16.37
CA TYR A 561 -8.30 5.08 15.56
C TYR A 561 -9.64 5.27 14.83
N ARG A 562 -10.51 6.19 15.27
CA ARG A 562 -11.85 6.37 14.66
C ARG A 562 -11.83 7.26 13.43
N GLY A 563 -10.81 8.10 13.25
CA GLY A 563 -10.67 8.94 12.06
C GLY A 563 -10.43 8.17 10.75
N THR A 564 -10.27 6.85 10.80
CA THR A 564 -9.97 6.02 9.62
C THR A 564 -11.23 5.68 8.81
N ALA A 565 -11.06 5.32 7.53
CA ALA A 565 -12.16 4.93 6.65
C ALA A 565 -12.76 3.58 7.06
N VAL A 566 -11.89 2.61 7.33
CA VAL A 566 -12.18 1.28 7.88
C VAL A 566 -11.08 0.91 8.88
N ASN A 567 -11.34 -0.09 9.73
CA ASN A 567 -10.40 -0.60 10.73
C ASN A 567 -10.92 -1.94 11.26
N SER A 568 -10.04 -2.76 11.85
CA SER A 568 -10.42 -3.98 12.56
C SER A 568 -9.79 -4.04 13.95
N ASP A 569 -10.56 -4.52 14.93
CA ASP A 569 -10.00 -5.03 16.19
C ASP A 569 -9.29 -6.37 15.95
N SER A 570 -8.45 -6.75 16.91
CA SER A 570 -7.75 -8.03 16.95
C SER A 570 -7.14 -8.37 15.60
N GLN A 571 -6.51 -7.39 14.95
CA GLN A 571 -5.99 -7.58 13.60
C GLN A 571 -4.72 -8.45 13.67
N LEU A 572 -4.65 -9.46 12.80
CA LEU A 572 -3.64 -10.52 12.82
C LEU A 572 -2.19 -10.01 12.69
N TRP A 573 -1.86 -9.21 11.66
CA TRP A 573 -0.51 -8.69 11.48
C TRP A 573 -0.10 -7.69 12.57
N SER A 574 -1.07 -6.98 13.15
CA SER A 574 -0.81 -6.00 14.19
C SER A 574 -0.51 -6.71 15.51
N ALA A 575 -1.30 -7.72 15.85
CA ALA A 575 -1.06 -8.58 16.99
C ALA A 575 0.25 -9.37 16.82
N ALA A 576 0.49 -9.97 15.65
CA ALA A 576 1.75 -10.62 15.33
C ALA A 576 2.95 -9.66 15.42
N GLY A 577 2.79 -8.42 14.95
CA GLY A 577 3.80 -7.37 15.03
C GLY A 577 4.14 -6.96 16.47
N ASN A 578 3.13 -6.86 17.34
CA ASN A 578 3.36 -6.57 18.75
C ASN A 578 4.08 -7.74 19.45
N ALA A 579 3.61 -8.98 19.26
CA ALA A 579 4.28 -10.18 19.79
C ALA A 579 5.74 -10.33 19.28
N ALA A 580 5.99 -9.97 18.01
CA ALA A 580 7.31 -10.01 17.40
C ALA A 580 8.33 -9.11 18.09
N MET A 581 7.91 -8.05 18.81
CA MET A 581 8.83 -7.23 19.59
C MET A 581 9.52 -8.04 20.68
N ILE A 582 8.82 -9.01 21.29
CA ILE A 582 9.44 -9.92 22.26
C ILE A 582 10.37 -10.89 21.55
N PHE A 583 9.91 -11.57 20.50
CA PHE A 583 10.68 -12.64 19.86
C PHE A 583 11.90 -12.13 19.09
N ARG A 584 11.71 -11.12 18.23
CA ARG A 584 12.71 -10.66 17.26
C ARG A 584 13.63 -9.58 17.82
N ILE A 585 13.16 -8.77 18.78
CA ILE A 585 13.95 -7.66 19.35
C ILE A 585 14.49 -8.02 20.73
N ILE A 586 13.61 -8.25 21.72
CA ILE A 586 14.04 -8.44 23.12
C ILE A 586 14.78 -9.77 23.30
N MET A 587 14.27 -10.84 22.72
CA MET A 587 14.96 -12.14 22.70
C MET A 587 15.96 -12.27 21.54
N GLY A 588 15.82 -11.44 20.50
CA GLY A 588 16.78 -11.37 19.39
C GLY A 588 16.80 -12.59 18.49
N MET A 589 15.69 -13.31 18.33
CA MET A 589 15.65 -14.59 17.61
C MET A 589 15.63 -14.38 16.09
N THR A 590 16.64 -14.92 15.41
CA THR A 590 16.66 -15.11 13.96
C THR A 590 16.72 -16.60 13.65
N PHE A 591 15.70 -17.11 12.97
CA PHE A 591 15.63 -18.52 12.57
C PHE A 591 16.47 -18.75 11.30
N GLU A 592 17.29 -19.80 11.35
CA GLU A 592 18.14 -20.31 10.28
C GLU A 592 17.78 -21.79 10.02
N PRO A 593 18.09 -22.37 8.85
CA PRO A 593 17.76 -23.78 8.55
C PRO A 593 18.25 -24.77 9.62
N ASP A 594 19.42 -24.49 10.20
CA ASP A 594 20.10 -25.34 11.17
C ASP A 594 19.91 -24.91 12.64
N GLY A 595 19.17 -23.85 12.94
CA GLY A 595 19.01 -23.37 14.31
C GLY A 595 18.45 -21.97 14.51
N ILE A 596 18.70 -21.40 15.69
CA ILE A 596 18.32 -20.04 16.07
C ILE A 596 19.58 -19.26 16.44
N ARG A 597 19.79 -18.12 15.80
CA ARG A 597 20.77 -17.12 16.19
C ARG A 597 20.15 -16.09 17.11
N PHE A 598 20.86 -15.75 18.19
CA PHE A 598 20.42 -14.76 19.16
C PHE A 598 21.24 -13.47 19.05
N ALA A 599 20.56 -12.36 18.81
CA ALA A 599 21.12 -11.02 18.77
C ALA A 599 20.11 -10.01 19.38
N PRO A 600 19.84 -10.09 20.69
CA PRO A 600 18.86 -9.22 21.34
C PRO A 600 19.32 -7.76 21.33
N VAL A 601 18.37 -6.86 21.10
CA VAL A 601 18.55 -5.41 21.23
C VAL A 601 17.59 -4.93 22.30
N VAL A 602 18.11 -4.72 23.51
CA VAL A 602 17.31 -4.37 24.68
C VAL A 602 17.46 -2.88 24.96
N PRO A 603 16.38 -2.07 24.82
CA PRO A 603 16.42 -0.66 25.15
C PRO A 603 16.95 -0.39 26.57
N PRO A 604 17.70 0.71 26.78
CA PRO A 604 18.20 1.08 28.11
C PRO A 604 17.11 1.24 29.17
N SER A 605 15.88 1.56 28.77
CA SER A 605 14.74 1.69 29.68
C SER A 605 14.11 0.36 30.10
N PHE A 606 14.46 -0.74 29.45
CA PHE A 606 13.98 -2.08 29.78
C PHE A 606 15.00 -2.76 30.70
N THR A 607 15.25 -2.19 31.88
CA THR A 607 16.14 -2.81 32.87
C THR A 607 15.50 -4.06 33.50
N GLY A 608 16.29 -4.84 34.25
CA GLY A 608 15.80 -6.05 34.92
C GLY A 608 15.78 -7.30 34.04
N GLU A 609 15.18 -8.38 34.54
CA GLU A 609 15.07 -9.65 33.83
C GLU A 609 13.91 -9.64 32.82
N LYS A 610 14.08 -10.32 31.69
CA LYS A 610 13.00 -10.68 30.77
C LYS A 610 13.05 -12.18 30.55
N THR A 611 11.94 -12.85 30.75
CA THR A 611 11.85 -14.31 30.60
C THR A 611 10.76 -14.68 29.62
N LEU A 612 11.09 -15.52 28.65
CA LEU A 612 10.14 -16.20 27.77
C LEU A 612 10.21 -17.70 28.06
N THR A 613 9.11 -18.28 28.51
CA THR A 613 9.05 -19.68 28.94
C THR A 613 8.06 -20.48 28.10
N ASN A 614 8.23 -21.81 28.11
CA ASN A 614 7.38 -22.75 27.38
C ASN A 614 7.32 -22.50 25.86
N LEU A 615 8.38 -21.94 25.27
CA LEU A 615 8.46 -21.75 23.82
C LEU A 615 8.73 -23.07 23.12
N LYS A 616 7.81 -23.55 22.30
CA LYS A 616 8.03 -24.78 21.51
C LYS A 616 8.92 -24.47 20.31
N TYR A 617 9.97 -25.25 20.15
CA TYR A 617 10.86 -25.17 18.99
C TYR A 617 11.32 -26.57 18.61
N ARG A 618 10.82 -27.07 17.48
CA ARG A 618 11.06 -28.44 17.01
C ARG A 618 10.79 -29.46 18.13
N ASN A 619 11.78 -30.26 18.51
CA ASN A 619 11.67 -31.29 19.56
C ASN A 619 12.02 -30.77 20.97
N ALA A 620 12.13 -29.45 21.15
CA ALA A 620 12.51 -28.82 22.41
C ALA A 620 11.46 -27.84 22.92
N THR A 621 11.52 -27.59 24.23
CA THR A 621 10.85 -26.48 24.90
C THR A 621 11.93 -25.54 25.42
N LEU A 622 11.94 -24.30 24.93
CA LEU A 622 12.93 -23.29 25.27
C LEU A 622 12.40 -22.41 26.41
N ASN A 623 13.29 -22.13 27.36
CA ASN A 623 13.12 -21.07 28.35
C ASN A 623 14.28 -20.10 28.15
N VAL A 624 13.98 -18.90 27.66
CA VAL A 624 14.97 -17.87 27.33
C VAL A 624 14.89 -16.78 28.39
N LYS A 625 16.02 -16.48 29.02
CA LYS A 625 16.17 -15.38 29.96
C LYS A 625 17.18 -14.38 29.41
N VAL A 626 16.78 -13.12 29.33
CA VAL A 626 17.65 -11.99 28.98
C VAL A 626 17.78 -11.08 30.19
N THR A 627 19.02 -10.77 30.60
CA THR A 627 19.32 -9.86 31.71
C THR A 627 20.25 -8.74 31.25
N GLY A 628 19.95 -7.49 31.63
CA GLY A 628 20.72 -6.31 31.24
C GLY A 628 20.16 -5.64 29.99
N THR A 629 20.89 -4.65 29.48
CA THR A 629 20.48 -3.79 28.34
C THR A 629 21.58 -3.66 27.28
N GLY A 630 21.26 -3.08 26.12
CA GLY A 630 22.20 -2.85 25.02
C GLY A 630 21.98 -3.79 23.83
N ASP A 631 22.95 -3.79 22.91
CA ASP A 631 22.94 -4.57 21.66
C ASP A 631 24.10 -5.58 21.57
N ARG A 632 24.84 -5.78 22.67
CA ARG A 632 25.93 -6.75 22.75
C ARG A 632 25.69 -7.76 23.85
N ILE A 633 25.95 -9.02 23.53
CA ILE A 633 25.93 -10.11 24.49
C ILE A 633 27.29 -10.16 25.21
N LYS A 634 27.26 -10.24 26.54
CA LYS A 634 28.44 -10.44 27.40
C LYS A 634 28.70 -11.92 27.67
N SER A 635 27.64 -12.68 27.88
CA SER A 635 27.70 -14.13 28.02
C SER A 635 26.40 -14.76 27.57
N PHE A 636 26.51 -15.94 26.97
CA PHE A 636 25.40 -16.73 26.49
C PHE A 636 25.62 -18.18 26.90
N THR A 637 24.63 -18.79 27.56
CA THR A 637 24.71 -20.19 27.96
C THR A 637 23.50 -20.98 27.51
N ILE A 638 23.73 -22.26 27.21
CA ILE A 638 22.71 -23.26 26.92
C ILE A 638 22.83 -24.33 28.00
N ASN A 639 21.78 -24.51 28.81
CA ASN A 639 21.79 -25.44 29.95
C ASN A 639 22.98 -25.24 30.90
N GLY A 640 23.42 -23.99 31.09
CA GLY A 640 24.55 -23.63 31.95
C GLY A 640 25.94 -23.74 31.29
N GLU A 641 26.03 -24.30 30.08
CA GLU A 641 27.29 -24.37 29.33
C GLU A 641 27.45 -23.13 28.44
N ASN A 642 28.64 -22.52 28.43
CA ASN A 642 28.94 -21.35 27.59
C ASN A 642 28.86 -21.70 26.10
N ASN A 643 28.31 -20.78 25.31
CA ASN A 643 28.28 -20.86 23.85
C ASN A 643 28.56 -19.47 23.27
N ASP A 644 29.78 -19.28 22.76
CA ASP A 644 30.26 -18.00 22.24
C ASP A 644 29.68 -17.65 20.86
N ASP A 645 29.10 -18.63 20.16
CA ASP A 645 28.47 -18.46 18.85
C ASP A 645 27.07 -17.81 18.94
N HIS A 646 26.52 -17.73 20.16
CA HIS A 646 25.15 -17.25 20.44
C HIS A 646 24.10 -17.98 19.59
N PHE A 647 24.30 -19.29 19.41
CA PHE A 647 23.55 -20.10 18.44
C PHE A 647 23.03 -21.40 19.06
N LEU A 648 21.72 -21.61 18.94
CA LEU A 648 21.06 -22.86 19.31
C LEU A 648 20.86 -23.73 18.09
N LYS A 649 21.52 -24.90 18.06
CA LYS A 649 21.30 -25.90 16.99
C LYS A 649 19.87 -26.43 16.99
N GLY A 650 19.31 -26.68 15.81
CA GLY A 650 17.93 -27.10 15.63
C GLY A 650 17.63 -28.57 15.92
N ASN A 651 18.62 -29.39 16.29
CA ASN A 651 18.43 -30.79 16.66
C ASN A 651 18.32 -31.02 18.18
N VAL A 652 18.26 -29.94 18.97
CA VAL A 652 18.07 -30.00 20.43
C VAL A 652 16.73 -30.64 20.79
N LYS A 653 16.69 -31.27 21.97
CA LYS A 653 15.53 -32.01 22.48
C LYS A 653 15.30 -31.74 23.96
N GLY A 654 14.06 -31.85 24.39
CA GLY A 654 13.68 -31.69 25.79
C GLY A 654 13.64 -30.23 26.23
N ASN A 655 13.82 -29.98 27.52
CA ASN A 655 13.80 -28.62 28.07
C ASN A 655 15.18 -28.00 27.92
N ILE A 656 15.24 -26.82 27.31
CA ILE A 656 16.48 -26.08 27.07
C ILE A 656 16.37 -24.73 27.77
N GLU A 657 17.34 -24.43 28.64
CA GLU A 657 17.50 -23.11 29.23
C GLU A 657 18.54 -22.32 28.46
N ILE A 658 18.15 -21.12 28.02
CA ILE A 658 19.03 -20.16 27.36
C ILE A 658 19.13 -18.95 28.27
N LEU A 659 20.35 -18.64 28.72
CA LEU A 659 20.61 -17.44 29.51
C LEU A 659 21.49 -16.50 28.69
N ILE A 660 20.97 -15.29 28.46
CA ILE A 660 21.66 -14.21 27.75
C ILE A 660 21.89 -13.08 28.73
N THR A 661 23.15 -12.81 29.04
CA THR A 661 23.54 -11.62 29.79
C THR A 661 24.05 -10.58 28.82
N MET A 662 23.39 -9.43 28.77
CA MET A 662 23.80 -8.30 27.96
C MET A 662 25.04 -7.62 28.55
N ALA A 663 25.77 -6.89 27.72
CA ALA A 663 26.97 -6.18 28.13
C ALA A 663 26.70 -4.85 28.84
N ASP A 664 25.44 -4.43 28.96
CA ASP A 664 25.05 -3.12 29.48
C ASP A 664 25.77 -1.97 28.76
N ASN A 665 26.08 -2.19 27.48
CA ASN A 665 26.81 -1.23 26.69
C ASN A 665 25.87 -0.10 26.24
N THR A 666 26.40 1.12 26.26
CA THR A 666 25.68 2.26 25.68
C THR A 666 25.67 2.13 24.16
N ILE A 667 24.48 2.04 23.57
CA ILE A 667 24.31 2.12 22.12
C ILE A 667 24.44 3.60 21.73
N LYS A 668 25.38 3.91 20.84
CA LYS A 668 25.59 5.30 20.38
C LYS A 668 24.30 5.79 19.70
N PRO A 669 23.66 6.85 20.21
CA PRO A 669 22.47 7.39 19.58
C PRO A 669 22.78 7.84 18.15
N GLN A 670 21.92 7.45 17.21
CA GLN A 670 21.91 7.93 15.84
C GLN A 670 20.76 8.93 15.68
N GLU A 671 20.82 9.78 14.65
CA GLU A 671 19.75 10.72 14.37
C GLU A 671 18.47 9.99 13.95
N ILE A 672 17.34 10.63 14.22
CA ILE A 672 16.03 10.29 13.65
C ILE A 672 15.43 11.56 13.05
N ASN A 673 14.84 11.46 11.86
CA ASN A 673 14.17 12.58 11.23
C ASN A 673 12.75 12.75 11.80
N SER A 674 12.65 13.22 13.04
CA SER A 674 11.33 13.51 13.64
C SER A 674 10.68 14.70 12.96
N GLN A 675 9.58 14.45 12.25
CA GLN A 675 8.82 15.45 11.51
C GLN A 675 7.36 15.39 11.93
N PRO A 676 6.62 16.52 11.96
CA PRO A 676 5.17 16.46 11.97
C PRO A 676 4.65 15.80 10.69
N GLN A 677 3.36 15.50 10.64
CA GLN A 677 2.76 15.09 9.37
C GLN A 677 2.88 16.22 8.35
N ALA A 678 3.24 15.87 7.11
CA ALA A 678 3.24 16.78 5.97
C ALA A 678 2.36 16.25 4.85
N TRP A 679 1.95 17.17 3.98
CA TRP A 679 1.14 16.92 2.80
C TRP A 679 1.87 17.37 1.56
N MET A 680 1.83 16.53 0.52
CA MET A 680 2.35 16.88 -0.78
C MET A 680 1.41 17.87 -1.50
N PRO A 681 1.92 18.71 -2.41
CA PRO A 681 1.08 19.55 -3.25
C PRO A 681 0.17 18.71 -4.16
N ALA A 682 -1.01 19.24 -4.48
CA ALA A 682 -1.98 18.56 -5.32
C ALA A 682 -1.43 18.26 -6.73
N THR A 683 -1.75 17.09 -7.26
CA THR A 683 -1.38 16.67 -8.62
C THR A 683 -1.83 17.71 -9.66
N PRO A 684 -0.95 18.16 -10.58
CA PRO A 684 -1.31 19.19 -11.54
C PRO A 684 -2.33 18.68 -12.56
N ILE A 685 -3.32 19.51 -12.86
CA ILE A 685 -4.31 19.29 -13.92
C ILE A 685 -3.94 20.21 -15.08
N VAL A 686 -3.57 19.62 -16.21
CA VAL A 686 -2.99 20.36 -17.32
C VAL A 686 -3.85 20.21 -18.56
N ASP A 687 -4.34 21.35 -19.07
CA ASP A 687 -5.08 21.41 -20.32
C ASP A 687 -4.15 21.81 -21.46
N TRP A 688 -4.00 20.92 -22.43
CA TRP A 688 -3.10 21.12 -23.57
C TRP A 688 -3.85 21.66 -24.80
N ILE A 689 -3.34 22.75 -25.37
CA ILE A 689 -3.76 23.28 -26.67
C ILE A 689 -2.53 23.30 -27.58
N GLY A 690 -2.46 22.35 -28.51
CA GLY A 690 -1.23 22.08 -29.25
C GLY A 690 -0.11 21.69 -28.29
N TYR A 691 0.98 22.45 -28.28
CA TYR A 691 2.14 22.21 -27.43
C TYR A 691 2.22 23.13 -26.20
N LYS A 692 1.15 23.86 -25.88
CA LYS A 692 1.06 24.71 -24.68
C LYS A 692 0.10 24.09 -23.68
N GLY A 693 0.58 23.81 -22.48
CA GLY A 693 -0.18 23.25 -21.37
C GLY A 693 -0.47 24.29 -20.30
N GLU A 694 -1.74 24.53 -19.99
CA GLU A 694 -2.17 25.41 -18.89
C GLU A 694 -2.46 24.58 -17.64
N ILE A 695 -1.77 24.88 -16.54
CA ILE A 695 -1.98 24.24 -15.23
C ILE A 695 -3.20 24.87 -14.56
N ARG A 696 -4.35 24.18 -14.62
CA ARG A 696 -5.64 24.69 -14.14
C ARG A 696 -5.71 24.92 -12.63
N ASN A 697 -4.98 24.11 -11.87
CA ASN A 697 -4.84 24.24 -10.42
C ASN A 697 -3.50 24.86 -10.02
N TYR A 698 -2.95 25.74 -10.86
CA TYR A 698 -1.76 26.51 -10.53
C TYR A 698 -1.95 27.28 -9.22
N SER A 699 -0.95 27.18 -8.33
CA SER A 699 -0.97 27.85 -7.03
C SER A 699 0.33 28.62 -6.81
N PRO A 700 0.28 29.94 -6.55
CA PRO A 700 1.48 30.73 -6.22
C PRO A 700 2.25 30.13 -5.04
N GLY A 701 3.58 30.09 -5.15
CA GLY A 701 4.47 29.51 -4.13
C GLY A 701 4.73 28.00 -4.28
N ILE A 702 4.07 27.35 -5.26
CA ILE A 702 4.45 26.03 -5.76
C ILE A 702 5.23 26.23 -7.06
N SER A 703 6.36 25.55 -7.16
CA SER A 703 7.11 25.41 -8.41
C SER A 703 6.76 24.09 -9.09
N TYR A 704 6.92 24.02 -10.41
CA TYR A 704 6.56 22.84 -11.19
C TYR A 704 7.78 22.38 -11.99
N GLY A 705 8.35 21.24 -11.59
CA GLY A 705 9.41 20.57 -12.33
C GLY A 705 8.88 19.99 -13.63
N VAL A 706 9.61 20.20 -14.71
CA VAL A 706 9.30 19.74 -16.06
C VAL A 706 10.29 18.68 -16.45
N THR A 707 9.78 17.49 -16.78
CA THR A 707 10.58 16.33 -17.20
C THR A 707 10.12 15.89 -18.58
N VAL A 708 11.05 15.53 -19.47
CA VAL A 708 10.75 14.91 -20.77
C VAL A 708 11.53 13.61 -20.87
N ASN A 709 10.84 12.51 -21.18
CA ASN A 709 11.41 11.17 -21.28
C ASN A 709 12.30 10.82 -20.07
N SER A 710 11.74 10.96 -18.86
CA SER A 710 12.43 10.79 -17.57
C SER A 710 13.57 11.77 -17.26
N THR A 711 13.93 12.66 -18.18
CA THR A 711 15.00 13.64 -18.00
C THR A 711 14.45 14.98 -17.52
N PHE A 712 14.87 15.41 -16.33
CA PHE A 712 14.52 16.74 -15.81
C PHE A 712 15.08 17.83 -16.75
N LEU A 713 14.22 18.73 -17.20
CA LEU A 713 14.58 19.82 -18.12
C LEU A 713 14.65 21.17 -17.41
N ASP A 714 13.59 21.55 -16.69
CA ASP A 714 13.46 22.90 -16.12
C ASP A 714 12.47 22.90 -14.94
N GLN A 715 12.39 24.02 -14.23
CA GLN A 715 11.42 24.27 -13.18
C GLN A 715 10.71 25.60 -13.46
N ILE A 716 9.39 25.54 -13.64
CA ILE A 716 8.57 26.71 -13.91
C ILE A 716 7.82 27.19 -12.66
N THR A 717 7.63 28.50 -12.57
CA THR A 717 6.79 29.15 -11.54
C THR A 717 5.61 29.87 -12.17
N THR A 718 5.33 29.61 -13.46
CA THR A 718 4.21 30.16 -14.23
C THR A 718 3.14 29.09 -14.44
N PRO A 719 1.88 29.48 -14.74
CA PRO A 719 0.80 28.52 -14.98
C PRO A 719 0.86 27.83 -16.35
N VAL A 720 1.91 28.07 -17.15
CA VAL A 720 2.00 27.59 -18.54
C VAL A 720 3.30 26.84 -18.75
N ALA A 721 3.18 25.59 -19.17
CA ALA A 721 4.29 24.78 -19.66
C ALA A 721 4.24 24.71 -21.20
N THR A 722 5.40 24.59 -21.84
CA THR A 722 5.50 24.43 -23.30
C THR A 722 6.29 23.17 -23.60
N PHE A 723 5.72 22.31 -24.43
CA PHE A 723 6.41 21.17 -24.99
C PHE A 723 7.12 21.57 -26.28
N ILE A 724 8.34 21.06 -26.48
CA ILE A 724 9.11 21.26 -27.71
C ILE A 724 9.08 19.93 -28.47
N PRO A 725 8.43 19.88 -29.65
CA PRO A 725 8.37 18.68 -30.48
C PRO A 725 9.75 18.08 -30.79
N ASP A 726 9.84 16.76 -30.66
CA ASP A 726 11.00 15.95 -31.02
C ASP A 726 10.70 15.13 -32.30
N GLU A 727 11.72 14.47 -32.87
CA GLU A 727 11.55 13.51 -33.97
C GLU A 727 11.02 12.15 -33.48
N ASN A 728 11.18 11.89 -32.18
CA ASN A 728 10.82 10.65 -31.51
C ASN A 728 9.54 10.81 -30.68
N TYR A 729 8.92 9.69 -30.32
CA TYR A 729 7.83 9.69 -29.34
C TYR A 729 8.34 10.24 -27.99
N SER A 730 7.54 11.10 -27.36
CA SER A 730 7.94 11.72 -26.10
C SER A 730 6.80 11.81 -25.11
N LEU A 731 7.16 11.74 -23.83
CA LEU A 731 6.29 12.03 -22.69
C LEU A 731 6.83 13.25 -21.96
N MET A 732 5.94 14.17 -21.58
CA MET A 732 6.27 15.29 -20.70
C MET A 732 5.47 15.22 -19.40
N ASP A 733 6.18 15.20 -18.29
CA ASP A 733 5.66 15.19 -16.93
C ASP A 733 5.85 16.56 -16.28
N ILE A 734 4.84 16.97 -15.51
CA ILE A 734 4.89 18.20 -14.70
C ILE A 734 4.64 17.83 -13.25
N VAL A 735 5.67 18.00 -12.40
CA VAL A 735 5.69 17.59 -10.99
C VAL A 735 5.64 18.84 -10.09
N PRO A 736 4.65 18.98 -9.21
CA PRO A 736 4.57 20.12 -8.29
C PRO A 736 5.54 19.92 -7.12
N VAL A 737 6.25 20.98 -6.74
CA VAL A 737 7.20 21.00 -5.62
C VAL A 737 6.88 22.19 -4.73
N LEU A 738 6.56 21.90 -3.47
CA LEU A 738 6.25 22.88 -2.45
C LEU A 738 7.49 23.12 -1.57
N LYS A 739 7.91 24.39 -1.48
CA LYS A 739 9.03 24.85 -0.64
C LYS A 739 10.34 24.07 -0.87
N GLU A 740 10.57 23.60 -2.10
CA GLU A 740 11.76 22.79 -2.45
C GLU A 740 11.93 21.51 -1.60
N THR A 741 10.90 21.10 -0.86
CA THR A 741 10.97 20.01 0.12
C THR A 741 9.98 18.91 -0.21
N TRP A 742 8.72 19.27 -0.51
CA TRP A 742 7.64 18.31 -0.71
C TRP A 742 7.23 18.27 -2.17
N SER A 743 7.62 17.20 -2.87
CA SER A 743 7.15 16.91 -4.21
C SER A 743 5.82 16.16 -4.16
N GLY A 744 4.89 16.51 -5.04
CA GLY A 744 3.69 15.72 -5.30
C GLY A 744 3.87 14.81 -6.51
N PHE A 745 2.76 14.25 -6.99
CA PHE A 745 2.75 13.43 -8.20
C PHE A 745 2.73 14.26 -9.49
N SER A 746 3.26 13.70 -10.59
CA SER A 746 3.14 14.31 -11.90
C SER A 746 1.69 14.38 -12.37
N CYS A 747 1.39 15.34 -13.24
CA CYS A 747 0.18 15.31 -14.03
C CYS A 747 0.10 14.03 -14.88
N LYS A 748 -1.07 13.75 -15.47
CA LYS A 748 -1.12 12.79 -16.58
C LYS A 748 -0.12 13.22 -17.65
N PRO A 749 0.85 12.38 -18.05
CA PRO A 749 1.89 12.79 -18.98
C PRO A 749 1.30 13.29 -20.30
N PHE A 750 1.86 14.37 -20.84
CA PHE A 750 1.53 14.80 -22.19
C PHE A 750 2.23 13.88 -23.19
N GLU A 751 1.42 13.15 -23.96
CA GLU A 751 1.91 12.23 -24.99
C GLU A 751 2.07 12.98 -26.32
N TYR A 752 3.30 13.00 -26.83
CA TYR A 752 3.59 13.50 -28.17
C TYR A 752 3.98 12.36 -29.10
N ILE A 753 3.24 12.24 -30.20
CA ILE A 753 3.50 11.29 -31.28
C ILE A 753 3.89 12.08 -32.53
N PRO A 754 5.12 11.94 -33.04
CA PRO A 754 5.55 12.59 -34.27
C PRO A 754 4.65 12.25 -35.47
N ALA A 755 4.47 13.22 -36.36
CA ALA A 755 3.70 13.02 -37.58
C ALA A 755 4.32 11.89 -38.43
N GLY A 756 3.49 10.93 -38.85
CA GLY A 756 3.93 9.77 -39.64
C GLY A 756 4.50 8.61 -38.81
N SER A 757 4.68 8.75 -37.49
CA SER A 757 5.15 7.65 -36.63
C SER A 757 4.02 6.73 -36.15
N LEU A 758 2.75 7.11 -36.32
CA LEU A 758 1.59 6.37 -35.85
C LEU A 758 1.02 5.43 -36.92
N THR A 759 0.94 4.14 -36.60
CA THR A 759 0.19 3.13 -37.35
C THR A 759 -0.94 2.57 -36.48
N VAL A 760 -2.16 2.50 -37.03
CA VAL A 760 -3.34 1.93 -36.34
C VAL A 760 -3.90 0.76 -37.14
N VAL A 761 -4.07 -0.37 -36.47
CA VAL A 761 -4.71 -1.57 -37.03
C VAL A 761 -6.07 -1.73 -36.35
N ASN A 762 -7.13 -1.37 -37.07
CA ASN A 762 -8.50 -1.50 -36.56
C ASN A 762 -8.94 -2.97 -36.45
N ALA A 763 -9.85 -3.24 -35.51
CA ALA A 763 -10.43 -4.57 -35.25
C ALA A 763 -10.80 -5.35 -36.52
N TYR A 764 -11.46 -4.74 -37.51
CA TYR A 764 -11.87 -5.45 -38.73
C TYR A 764 -10.71 -5.96 -39.62
N LYS A 765 -9.48 -5.46 -39.42
CA LYS A 765 -8.27 -5.96 -40.08
C LYS A 765 -7.57 -7.06 -39.27
N ILE A 766 -7.96 -7.24 -38.02
CA ILE A 766 -7.34 -8.17 -37.09
C ILE A 766 -8.11 -9.51 -37.09
N GLY A 767 -9.45 -9.46 -37.09
CA GLY A 767 -10.27 -10.65 -36.96
C GLY A 767 -11.77 -10.37 -37.08
N LYS A 768 -12.60 -11.38 -36.80
CA LYS A 768 -14.05 -11.27 -36.89
C LYS A 768 -14.58 -10.34 -35.79
N THR A 769 -15.26 -9.28 -36.21
CA THR A 769 -15.83 -8.29 -35.29
C THR A 769 -17.27 -8.58 -34.90
N GLY A 770 -17.73 -7.92 -33.83
CA GLY A 770 -19.06 -8.09 -33.24
C GLY A 770 -19.02 -8.90 -31.95
N THR A 771 -19.87 -8.51 -31.00
CA THR A 771 -20.00 -9.18 -29.69
C THR A 771 -21.42 -9.05 -29.15
N SER A 772 -21.83 -9.98 -28.29
CA SER A 772 -23.10 -9.93 -27.57
C SER A 772 -23.09 -8.99 -26.35
N PHE A 773 -21.92 -8.58 -25.88
CA PHE A 773 -21.79 -7.66 -24.73
C PHE A 773 -22.29 -6.24 -25.04
N ILE A 774 -22.32 -5.86 -26.32
CA ILE A 774 -22.81 -4.56 -26.79
C ILE A 774 -24.09 -4.78 -27.60
N LYS A 775 -25.21 -4.20 -27.14
CA LYS A 775 -26.54 -4.37 -27.78
C LYS A 775 -26.61 -3.72 -29.17
N ASP A 776 -25.99 -2.55 -29.33
CA ASP A 776 -25.93 -1.82 -30.59
C ASP A 776 -24.95 -2.52 -31.55
N LYS A 777 -25.45 -3.05 -32.66
CA LYS A 777 -24.65 -3.83 -33.62
C LYS A 777 -23.57 -3.00 -34.32
N ASP A 778 -23.79 -1.71 -34.55
CA ASP A 778 -22.85 -0.82 -35.21
C ASP A 778 -21.72 -0.38 -34.26
N LYS A 779 -21.99 -0.33 -32.96
CA LYS A 779 -20.93 -0.20 -31.94
C LYS A 779 -20.20 -1.52 -31.74
N ALA A 780 -20.92 -2.63 -31.66
CA ALA A 780 -20.35 -3.96 -31.46
C ALA A 780 -19.38 -4.36 -32.59
N SER A 781 -19.68 -3.99 -33.84
CA SER A 781 -18.85 -4.28 -35.02
C SER A 781 -17.48 -3.59 -35.01
N ARG A 782 -17.22 -2.68 -34.07
CA ARG A 782 -15.93 -2.00 -33.88
C ARG A 782 -14.95 -2.82 -33.04
N PHE A 783 -15.40 -3.91 -32.44
CA PHE A 783 -14.61 -4.71 -31.51
C PHE A 783 -14.47 -6.16 -31.96
N ILE A 784 -13.34 -6.77 -31.63
CA ILE A 784 -13.17 -8.21 -31.55
C ILE A 784 -13.35 -8.64 -30.10
N GLU A 785 -14.16 -9.67 -29.87
CA GLU A 785 -14.28 -10.33 -28.57
C GLU A 785 -13.11 -11.30 -28.36
N LEU A 786 -12.19 -10.96 -27.47
CA LEU A 786 -11.14 -11.86 -27.00
C LEU A 786 -11.64 -12.55 -25.74
N SER A 787 -11.73 -13.87 -25.72
CA SER A 787 -12.14 -14.66 -24.55
C SER A 787 -11.48 -16.04 -24.57
N PRO A 788 -11.57 -16.82 -23.48
CA PRO A 788 -11.09 -18.21 -23.50
C PRO A 788 -11.81 -19.13 -24.51
N GLN A 789 -12.96 -18.72 -25.03
CA GLN A 789 -13.77 -19.52 -25.97
C GLN A 789 -13.83 -18.94 -27.40
N LYS A 790 -13.47 -17.67 -27.59
CA LYS A 790 -13.49 -16.99 -28.88
C LYS A 790 -12.22 -16.18 -29.08
N ASN A 791 -11.62 -16.30 -30.26
CA ASN A 791 -10.45 -15.52 -30.65
C ASN A 791 -9.31 -15.67 -29.62
N THR A 792 -9.02 -16.92 -29.24
CA THR A 792 -7.91 -17.28 -28.32
C THR A 792 -6.55 -17.03 -28.96
N ASP A 793 -6.45 -17.14 -30.29
CA ASP A 793 -5.32 -16.70 -31.09
C ASP A 793 -5.86 -15.81 -32.22
N VAL A 794 -5.34 -14.59 -32.30
CA VAL A 794 -5.63 -13.69 -33.42
C VAL A 794 -4.35 -13.20 -34.05
N THR A 795 -4.14 -13.58 -35.30
CA THR A 795 -2.96 -13.24 -36.10
C THR A 795 -3.31 -12.23 -37.19
N PHE A 796 -2.49 -11.19 -37.33
CA PHE A 796 -2.67 -10.13 -38.31
C PHE A 796 -1.32 -9.60 -38.81
N LYS A 797 -1.33 -8.90 -39.95
CA LYS A 797 -0.13 -8.38 -40.59
C LYS A 797 -0.06 -6.87 -40.49
N VAL A 798 1.13 -6.36 -40.22
CA VAL A 798 1.44 -4.93 -40.20
C VAL A 798 2.59 -4.68 -41.14
N ASN A 799 2.43 -3.70 -42.05
CA ASN A 799 3.52 -3.23 -42.89
C ASN A 799 4.09 -1.95 -42.29
N VAL A 800 5.40 -1.88 -42.08
CA VAL A 800 6.09 -0.67 -41.63
C VAL A 800 7.15 -0.24 -42.64
N ASP A 801 7.32 1.07 -42.81
CA ASP A 801 8.21 1.64 -43.84
C ASP A 801 9.69 1.56 -43.48
N SER A 802 10.02 1.36 -42.21
CA SER A 802 11.40 1.25 -41.71
C SER A 802 11.49 0.22 -40.60
N GLY A 803 12.50 -0.64 -40.61
CA GLY A 803 12.81 -1.50 -39.46
C GLY A 803 13.33 -0.68 -38.27
N GLY A 804 13.07 -1.13 -37.05
CA GLY A 804 13.54 -0.41 -35.85
C GLY A 804 12.77 -0.73 -34.58
N ASP A 805 12.93 0.15 -33.60
CA ASP A 805 12.21 0.13 -32.33
C ASP A 805 10.84 0.82 -32.47
N TYR A 806 9.84 0.22 -31.85
CA TYR A 806 8.46 0.69 -31.85
C TYR A 806 7.87 0.50 -30.46
N LEU A 807 6.82 1.27 -30.16
CA LEU A 807 5.93 1.03 -29.04
C LEU A 807 4.63 0.42 -29.55
N LEU A 808 4.04 -0.50 -28.79
CA LEU A 808 2.76 -1.12 -29.11
C LEU A 808 1.87 -1.18 -27.88
N ASP A 809 0.64 -0.69 -28.02
CA ASP A 809 -0.45 -0.91 -27.07
C ASP A 809 -1.77 -1.22 -27.80
N VAL A 810 -2.79 -1.59 -27.05
CA VAL A 810 -4.12 -1.85 -27.60
C VAL A 810 -5.18 -0.99 -26.94
N ARG A 811 -6.13 -0.53 -27.73
CA ARG A 811 -7.35 0.10 -27.22
C ARG A 811 -8.38 -0.99 -26.96
N TYR A 812 -8.82 -1.13 -25.71
CA TYR A 812 -9.71 -2.21 -25.29
C TYR A 812 -10.83 -1.72 -24.37
N ALA A 813 -11.87 -2.53 -24.20
CA ALA A 813 -12.83 -2.45 -23.09
C ALA A 813 -12.87 -3.79 -22.33
N ASN A 814 -13.04 -3.74 -21.01
CA ASN A 814 -13.22 -4.92 -20.16
C ASN A 814 -14.30 -4.59 -19.13
N GLY A 815 -15.51 -5.08 -19.38
CA GLY A 815 -16.68 -4.86 -18.55
C GLY A 815 -16.93 -5.95 -17.50
N GLU A 816 -15.96 -6.84 -17.25
CA GLU A 816 -16.16 -8.06 -16.46
C GLU A 816 -16.41 -7.82 -14.96
N GLY A 817 -16.16 -6.60 -14.46
CA GLY A 817 -16.39 -6.29 -13.05
C GLY A 817 -15.86 -4.92 -12.60
N PRO A 818 -15.94 -4.64 -11.29
CA PRO A 818 -15.51 -3.38 -10.71
C PRO A 818 -13.99 -3.18 -10.82
N ILE A 819 -13.53 -1.96 -10.57
CA ILE A 819 -12.09 -1.64 -10.68
C ILE A 819 -11.34 -2.02 -9.40
N ASN A 820 -11.98 -2.05 -8.24
CA ASN A 820 -11.31 -2.28 -6.95
C ASN A 820 -11.25 -3.75 -6.49
N THR A 821 -11.87 -4.69 -7.20
CA THR A 821 -11.96 -6.08 -6.74
C THR A 821 -12.22 -7.04 -7.91
N GLU A 822 -12.52 -8.30 -7.60
CA GLU A 822 -12.51 -9.48 -8.45
C GLU A 822 -11.12 -9.82 -9.02
N ASN A 823 -11.09 -10.79 -9.94
CA ASN A 823 -9.88 -11.48 -10.42
C ASN A 823 -9.88 -11.69 -11.95
N LYS A 824 -10.51 -10.78 -12.71
CA LYS A 824 -10.86 -10.99 -14.14
C LYS A 824 -10.08 -10.08 -15.10
N CYS A 825 -8.86 -9.68 -14.75
CA CYS A 825 -8.00 -8.95 -15.68
C CYS A 825 -7.71 -9.79 -16.94
N ALA A 826 -7.91 -9.24 -18.13
CA ALA A 826 -7.62 -9.99 -19.36
C ALA A 826 -6.14 -9.86 -19.76
N ILE A 827 -5.55 -10.96 -20.24
CA ILE A 827 -4.11 -11.03 -20.59
C ILE A 827 -3.96 -11.73 -21.95
N ARG A 828 -3.17 -11.15 -22.86
CA ARG A 828 -2.76 -11.81 -24.10
C ARG A 828 -1.26 -11.67 -24.30
N MET A 829 -0.59 -12.76 -24.67
CA MET A 829 0.81 -12.74 -25.06
C MET A 829 0.92 -12.24 -26.50
N LEU A 830 1.74 -11.23 -26.71
CA LEU A 830 2.08 -10.71 -28.03
C LEU A 830 3.25 -11.51 -28.60
N TYR A 831 3.10 -11.98 -29.84
CA TYR A 831 4.20 -12.51 -30.64
C TYR A 831 4.42 -11.67 -31.89
N ILE A 832 5.68 -11.52 -32.28
CA ILE A 832 6.12 -10.81 -33.47
C ILE A 832 7.01 -11.74 -34.29
N ASN A 833 6.59 -12.05 -35.51
CA ASN A 833 7.29 -12.96 -36.42
C ASN A 833 7.64 -14.30 -35.74
N GLY A 834 6.72 -14.81 -34.91
CA GLY A 834 6.87 -16.06 -34.15
C GLY A 834 7.66 -15.96 -32.83
N GLN A 835 8.21 -14.79 -32.47
CA GLN A 835 8.94 -14.58 -31.21
C GLN A 835 8.06 -13.87 -30.19
N GLU A 836 8.13 -14.29 -28.92
CA GLU A 836 7.41 -13.65 -27.82
C GLU A 836 7.94 -12.23 -27.60
N ALA A 837 7.04 -11.26 -27.46
CA ALA A 837 7.36 -9.85 -27.29
C ALA A 837 6.91 -9.26 -25.94
N GLY A 838 6.02 -9.95 -25.22
CA GLY A 838 5.54 -9.56 -23.89
C GLY A 838 4.02 -9.65 -23.72
N ALA A 839 3.55 -9.40 -22.51
CA ALA A 839 2.13 -9.46 -22.17
C ALA A 839 1.40 -8.13 -22.44
N ILE A 840 0.23 -8.23 -23.07
CA ILE A 840 -0.77 -7.18 -23.17
C ILE A 840 -1.81 -7.40 -22.07
N VAL A 841 -1.81 -6.48 -21.10
CA VAL A 841 -2.67 -6.50 -19.91
C VAL A 841 -3.84 -5.54 -20.13
N MET A 842 -5.05 -6.07 -19.97
CA MET A 842 -6.32 -5.40 -20.21
C MET A 842 -7.21 -5.49 -18.94
N PRO A 843 -6.90 -4.70 -17.90
CA PRO A 843 -7.62 -4.73 -16.63
C PRO A 843 -9.11 -4.42 -16.72
N GLN A 844 -9.88 -4.79 -15.70
CA GLN A 844 -11.28 -4.39 -15.58
C GLN A 844 -11.44 -2.87 -15.59
N ARG A 845 -12.49 -2.40 -16.29
CA ARG A 845 -12.79 -0.98 -16.47
C ARG A 845 -14.18 -0.58 -16.01
N GLY A 846 -14.91 -1.45 -15.29
CA GLY A 846 -16.25 -1.18 -14.77
C GLY A 846 -17.24 -2.33 -14.97
N ILE A 847 -18.23 -2.42 -14.08
CA ILE A 847 -19.25 -3.47 -14.12
C ILE A 847 -20.18 -3.26 -15.33
N ASP A 848 -20.15 -4.20 -16.28
CA ASP A 848 -20.94 -4.17 -17.51
C ASP A 848 -20.76 -2.86 -18.29
N GLU A 849 -19.54 -2.32 -18.33
CA GLU A 849 -19.16 -1.12 -19.10
C GLU A 849 -18.33 -1.49 -20.35
N TRP A 850 -18.99 -2.10 -21.33
CA TRP A 850 -18.32 -2.65 -22.51
C TRP A 850 -18.04 -1.62 -23.62
N LEU A 851 -18.45 -0.36 -23.45
CA LEU A 851 -18.05 0.74 -24.33
C LEU A 851 -16.97 1.63 -23.70
N SER A 852 -16.71 1.49 -22.39
CA SER A 852 -15.65 2.21 -21.66
C SER A 852 -14.26 1.71 -22.09
N THR A 853 -13.67 2.40 -23.07
CA THR A 853 -12.37 2.01 -23.61
C THR A 853 -11.19 2.72 -22.95
N GLY A 854 -10.06 2.04 -22.87
CA GLY A 854 -8.76 2.55 -22.43
C GLY A 854 -7.62 1.90 -23.20
N PHE A 855 -6.39 2.37 -23.00
CA PHE A 855 -5.21 1.69 -23.52
C PHE A 855 -4.72 0.63 -22.52
N SER A 856 -4.17 -0.47 -23.03
CA SER A 856 -3.37 -1.43 -22.25
C SER A 856 -2.04 -0.82 -21.81
N ASN A 857 -1.23 -1.60 -21.10
CA ASN A 857 0.20 -1.33 -21.00
C ASN A 857 0.86 -1.24 -22.40
N MET A 858 1.99 -0.54 -22.45
CA MET A 858 2.72 -0.26 -23.67
C MET A 858 4.02 -1.05 -23.72
N LEU A 859 4.19 -1.88 -24.76
CA LEU A 859 5.37 -2.71 -24.95
C LEU A 859 6.38 -2.03 -25.88
N ARG A 860 7.67 -2.15 -25.55
CA ARG A 860 8.78 -1.85 -26.46
C ARG A 860 9.03 -3.07 -27.34
N ILE A 861 8.92 -2.90 -28.66
CA ILE A 861 9.01 -3.99 -29.63
C ILE A 861 9.96 -3.64 -30.78
N LYS A 862 10.47 -4.67 -31.48
CA LYS A 862 11.27 -4.51 -32.70
C LYS A 862 10.51 -5.04 -33.92
N LEU A 863 10.41 -4.22 -34.96
CA LEU A 863 9.79 -4.60 -36.23
C LEU A 863 10.82 -4.55 -37.37
N LYS A 864 10.67 -5.45 -38.35
CA LYS A 864 11.46 -5.46 -39.59
C LYS A 864 10.84 -4.50 -40.59
N GLU A 865 11.63 -3.95 -41.51
CA GLU A 865 11.08 -3.22 -42.65
C GLU A 865 10.15 -4.14 -43.47
N GLY A 866 9.02 -3.59 -43.93
CA GLY A 866 7.99 -4.33 -44.66
C GLY A 866 7.01 -5.05 -43.74
N VAL A 867 6.57 -6.25 -44.16
CA VAL A 867 5.49 -6.99 -43.51
C VAL A 867 6.01 -7.74 -42.28
N ASN A 868 5.37 -7.50 -41.14
CA ASN A 868 5.53 -8.23 -39.90
C ASN A 868 4.22 -8.95 -39.56
N GLU A 869 4.33 -10.19 -39.09
CA GLU A 869 3.20 -10.96 -38.58
C GLU A 869 3.13 -10.81 -37.06
N LEU A 870 2.00 -10.34 -36.55
CA LEU A 870 1.73 -10.16 -35.14
C LEU A 870 0.61 -11.10 -34.71
N SER A 871 0.70 -11.68 -33.53
CA SER A 871 -0.39 -12.47 -32.95
C SER A 871 -0.61 -12.17 -31.48
N LEU A 872 -1.88 -12.07 -31.07
CA LEU A 872 -2.30 -11.98 -29.68
C LEU A 872 -2.86 -13.33 -29.25
N ARG A 873 -2.22 -13.97 -28.26
CA ARG A 873 -2.53 -15.34 -27.84
C ARG A 873 -2.94 -15.42 -26.38
N HIS A 874 -3.99 -16.17 -26.08
CA HIS A 874 -4.35 -16.54 -24.72
C HIS A 874 -3.57 -17.79 -24.32
N GLU A 875 -2.42 -17.56 -23.68
CA GLU A 875 -1.54 -18.64 -23.18
C GLU A 875 -1.42 -18.65 -21.66
N ILE A 876 -1.85 -17.58 -20.99
CA ILE A 876 -1.74 -17.39 -19.55
C ILE A 876 -3.11 -17.02 -18.97
N ASP A 877 -3.51 -17.74 -17.92
CA ASP A 877 -4.75 -17.50 -17.19
C ASP A 877 -4.55 -16.56 -16.00
N ASN A 878 -5.54 -15.70 -15.76
CA ASN A 878 -5.59 -14.89 -14.55
C ASN A 878 -6.08 -15.69 -13.33
N MET A 879 -6.20 -15.03 -12.17
CA MET A 879 -6.65 -15.69 -10.94
C MET A 879 -8.09 -16.20 -10.97
N ASN A 880 -8.96 -15.70 -11.86
CA ASN A 880 -10.29 -16.27 -12.04
C ASN A 880 -10.23 -17.65 -12.70
N GLY A 881 -9.37 -17.85 -13.70
CA GLY A 881 -9.17 -19.13 -14.39
C GLY A 881 -10.30 -19.58 -15.31
N THR A 882 -11.40 -18.82 -15.41
CA THR A 882 -12.51 -19.11 -16.34
C THR A 882 -12.89 -17.91 -17.20
N VAL A 883 -12.71 -16.70 -16.68
CA VAL A 883 -13.01 -15.44 -17.34
C VAL A 883 -11.71 -14.70 -17.62
N ASN A 884 -11.45 -14.42 -18.89
CA ASN A 884 -10.27 -13.68 -19.37
C ASN A 884 -10.68 -12.88 -20.64
N THR A 885 -11.79 -12.14 -20.50
CA THR A 885 -12.48 -11.49 -21.62
C THR A 885 -12.06 -10.03 -21.77
N ALA A 886 -11.79 -9.60 -22.99
CA ALA A 886 -11.68 -8.18 -23.35
C ALA A 886 -12.20 -7.94 -24.77
N LEU A 887 -12.66 -6.71 -25.02
CA LEU A 887 -13.06 -6.25 -26.36
C LEU A 887 -11.95 -5.40 -26.96
N LEU A 888 -11.27 -5.91 -27.99
CA LEU A 888 -10.21 -5.21 -28.70
C LEU A 888 -10.79 -4.29 -29.78
N GLN A 889 -10.51 -2.99 -29.71
CA GLN A 889 -10.95 -2.00 -30.69
C GLN A 889 -9.93 -1.78 -31.80
N TYR A 890 -8.67 -1.55 -31.43
CA TYR A 890 -7.56 -1.41 -32.37
C TYR A 890 -6.21 -1.61 -31.67
N VAL A 891 -5.19 -1.94 -32.46
CA VAL A 891 -3.79 -1.96 -32.05
C VAL A 891 -3.13 -0.67 -32.53
N ARG A 892 -2.37 0.00 -31.65
CA ARG A 892 -1.63 1.22 -31.95
C ARG A 892 -0.13 0.91 -31.90
N ILE A 893 0.57 1.29 -32.95
CA ILE A 893 2.01 1.06 -33.14
C ILE A 893 2.66 2.41 -33.42
N ILE A 894 3.67 2.76 -32.64
CA ILE A 894 4.33 4.07 -32.68
C ILE A 894 5.82 3.84 -32.95
N ARG A 895 6.36 4.42 -34.02
CA ARG A 895 7.80 4.39 -34.28
C ARG A 895 8.53 5.22 -33.21
N GLN A 896 9.57 4.63 -32.60
CA GLN A 896 10.42 5.31 -31.62
C GLN A 896 11.41 6.23 -32.30
#